data_AF-J4C944-F1
#
_entry.id   AF-J4C944-F1
#
_cell.length_a   1.000
_cell.length_b   1.000
_cell.length_c   1.000
_cell.angle_alpha   90.00
_cell.angle_beta   90.00
_cell.angle_gamma   90.00
#
_symmetry.space_group_name_H-M   'P 1'
#
loop_
_entity.id
_entity.type
_entity.pdbx_description
1 polymer ?
#
loop_
_entity_poly.entity_id
_entity_poly.type
_entity_poly.pdbx_seq_one_letter_code
_entity_poly.pdbx_strand_id
1 'polypeptide(L)'
;MAFVSLTANETYNPYKSQSIISKVEYPYSKLFYKYEHKPKQSFSARWVRVYYDYYRKWYDHLQYYFAGFSNDPYVVLHAHTKNPHDFVSADVYYCHYHELPLLVTLQSTTSKRYYARSDFDPDIKGYKHKNLDTLFPFNDEKTLLPILIDENDKVDKILTFQVDKRGYGSYNGDKIELTRYTSYPDSEKHFESLIEKLQTNGFFCFRHRPFYTYRSLSSYFLFNYEMIMGFDRKPIDEIQGQKYNVAVYWSDRVKEPLLLEFNKGGHTYNNDLLNIYFVIRRVHEGFYFEKLETTTKEIKEFLTWQHGTIYRILSHNNHQIMIEFLKKLESIMIYKIYLLLNKITTYTKNDVTTSIKNSGYQASQPFKYQISPAQPDNITVYFKKDCVKLLSPDFEYLEQVIKIKPRPGANYILDRDTFQLILFVPKAGYRNIFSELLLYEYYDGPFKKVENIYHAYYDSPNIKFHVYFYKGKYETPLLFCHNGRAYVPESKQNYYNWVKVQNVEECLCSENPQILDELKRLSRSILGIVPPKPVHKPSHTQVKKTPKIHHVTIKFDISKTETMSYDSNKVQVSSRKLFDQCHMFNYYVHTPIVSDFKSILFQSSVHKKTISFNGISANDFQSLYVYFNKYFPNKPILAKIQTKRGEKYYRNLVQNTQTYTIQEDTLIKNNSELLVKLIEDSDKYNKRLTFQINKKEGTYSSINISTHKSKHGYTKYTHSLTTSDSYKGFLLYNNVQLLGRVDGRTVTIEEIQDQVYDSVEVYYFDIDKDLPLLINLKQSESNFLYSNKKDEFGAYWHKDNVKNFNEENIKNKLDFLYYMLKKSIVIEIDSTYDSSYQMKLIENMQADDISTRIQYSRSKTLRSESKITVSYSNIINEKMQHSDFRYVTHVIELSSVSEIDKKEIGGLRFFMTKLGVDELSEIKFYNALRGNSPRENDRELFYYRSDSPKTTIYIYFYIEDPRALLFCYMNKSFKRISEQNNIEWVYNGDIKCY
;
A
#
# COMPACT_ATOMS: atom_id res chain seq x y z
N MET A 1 47.97 45.49 3.33
CA MET A 1 47.75 44.94 1.97
C MET A 1 46.87 43.71 2.11
N ALA A 2 45.76 43.66 1.37
CA ALA A 2 44.85 42.52 1.41
C ALA A 2 45.31 41.45 0.42
N PHE A 3 45.38 40.19 0.85
CA PHE A 3 45.54 39.08 -0.07
C PHE A 3 44.65 37.90 0.36
N VAL A 4 44.22 37.12 -0.62
CA VAL A 4 43.38 35.93 -0.48
C VAL A 4 44.12 34.78 -1.16
N SER A 5 44.39 33.71 -0.43
CA SER A 5 44.99 32.47 -0.96
C SER A 5 43.90 31.42 -1.13
N LEU A 6 43.70 30.92 -2.34
CA LEU A 6 42.67 29.94 -2.69
C LEU A 6 42.96 28.51 -2.20
N THR A 7 44.12 28.26 -1.59
CA THR A 7 44.46 27.01 -0.93
C THR A 7 44.40 27.09 0.60
N ALA A 8 44.11 28.28 1.15
CA ALA A 8 44.14 28.48 2.59
C ALA A 8 42.99 27.73 3.27
N ASN A 9 43.30 27.02 4.35
CA ASN A 9 42.35 26.20 5.10
C ASN A 9 42.70 26.22 6.61
N GLU A 10 42.02 25.42 7.42
CA GLU A 10 42.21 25.40 8.88
C GLU A 10 43.60 24.93 9.33
N THR A 11 44.26 24.07 8.54
CA THR A 11 45.61 23.56 8.83
C THR A 11 46.71 24.37 8.15
N TYR A 12 46.39 25.04 7.04
CA TYR A 12 47.28 25.89 6.27
C TYR A 12 46.77 27.33 6.21
N ASN A 13 47.28 28.17 7.11
CA ASN A 13 46.96 29.58 7.18
C ASN A 13 48.18 30.44 6.78
N PRO A 14 48.28 30.90 5.51
CA PRO A 14 49.39 31.74 5.04
C PRO A 14 49.43 33.13 5.69
N TYR A 15 48.37 33.54 6.40
CA TYR A 15 48.22 34.87 7.01
C TYR A 15 49.00 35.05 8.32
N LYS A 16 49.77 34.03 8.79
CA LYS A 16 50.70 34.08 9.96
C LYS A 16 50.19 34.96 11.12
N SER A 17 48.98 34.68 11.60
CA SER A 17 48.25 35.36 12.71
C SER A 17 47.34 36.56 12.39
N GLN A 18 47.28 37.06 11.15
CA GLN A 18 46.49 38.26 10.81
C GLN A 18 45.01 37.99 10.47
N SER A 19 44.70 36.76 10.07
CA SER A 19 43.33 36.34 9.71
C SER A 19 43.00 34.99 10.35
N ILE A 20 41.74 34.82 10.71
CA ILE A 20 41.15 33.56 11.13
C ILE A 20 40.57 32.89 9.89
N ILE A 21 40.89 31.60 9.71
CA ILE A 21 40.30 30.74 8.69
C ILE A 21 39.46 29.70 9.40
N SER A 22 38.20 29.56 9.00
CA SER A 22 37.29 28.55 9.52
C SER A 22 36.53 27.87 8.40
N LYS A 23 36.40 26.54 8.47
CA LYS A 23 35.54 25.79 7.55
C LYS A 23 34.09 25.95 7.97
N VAL A 24 33.23 26.28 7.02
CA VAL A 24 31.79 26.44 7.24
C VAL A 24 31.03 25.68 6.17
N GLU A 25 30.09 24.83 6.58
CA GLU A 25 29.18 24.15 5.66
C GLU A 25 28.29 25.16 4.95
N TYR A 26 28.09 24.98 3.65
CA TYR A 26 27.23 25.88 2.90
C TYR A 26 25.77 25.63 3.29
N PRO A 27 25.03 26.63 3.80
CA PRO A 27 23.72 26.40 4.41
C PRO A 27 22.64 25.98 3.41
N TYR A 28 22.83 26.25 2.12
CA TYR A 28 21.84 26.00 1.07
C TYR A 28 22.12 24.75 0.22
N SER A 29 23.24 24.06 0.44
CA SER A 29 23.51 22.76 -0.20
C SER A 29 24.63 22.02 0.52
N LYS A 30 24.39 20.75 0.82
CA LYS A 30 25.39 19.83 1.41
C LYS A 30 26.51 19.43 0.46
N LEU A 31 26.44 19.83 -0.81
CA LEU A 31 27.50 19.59 -1.78
C LEU A 31 28.71 20.51 -1.56
N PHE A 32 28.47 21.70 -1.02
CA PHE A 32 29.48 22.76 -0.94
C PHE A 32 29.82 23.12 0.51
N TYR A 33 31.02 23.67 0.67
CA TYR A 33 31.46 24.31 1.89
C TYR A 33 32.32 25.52 1.52
N LYS A 34 32.60 26.38 2.50
CA LYS A 34 33.48 27.52 2.32
C LYS A 34 34.54 27.60 3.42
N TYR A 35 35.68 28.17 3.07
CA TYR A 35 36.65 28.69 4.04
C TYR A 35 36.44 30.19 4.18
N GLU A 36 36.05 30.63 5.37
CA GLU A 36 35.87 32.05 5.68
C GLU A 36 37.21 32.67 6.04
N HIS A 37 37.65 33.69 5.32
CA HIS A 37 38.87 34.44 5.59
C HIS A 37 38.49 35.74 6.28
N LYS A 38 38.53 35.73 7.61
CA LYS A 38 38.20 36.90 8.45
C LYS A 38 39.48 37.55 8.97
N PRO A 39 39.84 38.75 8.51
CA PRO A 39 40.87 39.58 9.15
C PRO A 39 40.56 39.79 10.63
N LYS A 40 41.58 39.78 11.49
CA LYS A 40 41.41 40.14 12.91
C LYS A 40 41.08 41.62 13.13
N GLN A 41 41.42 42.47 12.15
CA GLN A 41 41.09 43.89 12.12
C GLN A 41 40.72 44.26 10.69
N SER A 42 39.67 45.07 10.51
CA SER A 42 39.35 45.65 9.21
C SER A 42 40.52 46.51 8.75
N PHE A 43 40.95 46.35 7.50
CA PHE A 43 41.96 47.21 6.91
C PHE A 43 41.43 47.86 5.64
N SER A 44 41.79 49.12 5.48
CA SER A 44 41.47 49.88 4.28
C SER A 44 42.48 49.51 3.19
N ALA A 45 42.04 48.76 2.19
CA ALA A 45 42.90 48.24 1.14
C ALA A 45 42.61 48.92 -0.21
N ARG A 46 43.65 49.49 -0.84
CA ARG A 46 43.57 50.01 -2.22
C ARG A 46 43.57 48.89 -3.27
N TRP A 47 44.08 47.71 -2.92
CA TRP A 47 44.06 46.53 -3.78
C TRP A 47 43.97 45.24 -2.94
N VAL A 48 43.33 44.22 -3.53
CA VAL A 48 43.27 42.84 -3.03
C VAL A 48 43.98 41.95 -4.04
N ARG A 49 44.94 41.13 -3.61
CA ARG A 49 45.56 40.11 -4.48
C ARG A 49 44.95 38.74 -4.24
N VAL A 50 44.56 38.03 -5.29
CA VAL A 50 44.06 36.65 -5.19
C VAL A 50 45.09 35.70 -5.78
N TYR A 51 45.56 34.75 -4.97
CA TYR A 51 46.60 33.77 -5.29
C TYR A 51 46.03 32.36 -5.30
N TYR A 52 46.53 31.48 -6.17
CA TYR A 52 46.23 30.05 -6.06
C TYR A 52 46.80 29.47 -4.77
N ASP A 53 48.12 29.55 -4.61
CA ASP A 53 48.83 29.23 -3.37
C ASP A 53 49.77 30.39 -3.03
N TYR A 54 49.81 30.77 -1.77
CA TYR A 54 50.71 31.81 -1.27
C TYR A 54 51.94 31.17 -0.63
N TYR A 55 52.90 30.74 -1.46
CA TYR A 55 54.12 30.11 -0.95
C TYR A 55 55.04 31.14 -0.29
N ARG A 56 55.10 31.12 1.05
CA ARG A 56 55.99 31.99 1.86
C ARG A 56 57.23 31.26 2.38
N LYS A 57 57.75 30.25 1.68
CA LYS A 57 59.15 29.75 1.88
C LYS A 57 60.19 30.65 1.19
N TRP A 58 59.87 31.93 1.01
CA TRP A 58 60.75 32.95 0.46
C TRP A 58 61.98 33.27 1.34
N TYR A 59 62.06 32.75 2.56
CA TYR A 59 63.21 33.00 3.44
C TYR A 59 64.37 32.02 3.27
N ASP A 60 64.18 30.84 2.65
CA ASP A 60 65.27 29.87 2.44
C ASP A 60 65.98 30.02 1.07
N HIS A 61 65.48 30.91 0.20
CA HIS A 61 66.09 31.23 -1.11
C HIS A 61 66.58 32.68 -1.20
N LEU A 62 67.19 33.19 -0.13
CA LEU A 62 67.82 34.52 -0.04
C LEU A 62 69.13 34.67 -0.88
N GLN A 63 69.19 34.09 -2.08
CA GLN A 63 70.29 34.34 -3.03
C GLN A 63 69.85 34.91 -4.40
N TYR A 64 68.55 35.11 -4.66
CA TYR A 64 68.10 35.79 -5.89
C TYR A 64 67.08 36.89 -5.59
N TYR A 65 67.51 37.90 -4.86
CA TYR A 65 66.82 39.19 -4.80
C TYR A 65 67.49 40.12 -5.80
N PHE A 66 66.84 40.41 -6.93
CA PHE A 66 66.88 41.67 -7.71
C PHE A 66 66.17 41.46 -9.07
N ALA A 67 64.92 40.97 -9.06
CA ALA A 67 63.94 41.16 -10.14
C ALA A 67 62.53 40.77 -9.62
N GLY A 68 61.53 41.65 -9.79
CA GLY A 68 60.22 41.54 -9.18
C GLY A 68 59.29 40.49 -9.78
N PHE A 69 59.55 39.21 -9.51
CA PHE A 69 58.63 38.11 -9.87
C PHE A 69 58.41 37.19 -8.68
N SER A 70 57.23 37.23 -8.05
CA SER A 70 56.72 36.00 -7.45
C SER A 70 56.33 35.12 -8.62
N ASN A 71 56.99 33.96 -8.78
CA ASN A 71 56.66 33.02 -9.86
C ASN A 71 55.26 32.41 -9.71
N ASP A 72 54.59 32.64 -8.57
CA ASP A 72 53.21 32.22 -8.36
C ASP A 72 52.25 33.21 -9.06
N PRO A 73 51.42 32.73 -10.00
CA PRO A 73 50.45 33.56 -10.69
C PRO A 73 49.42 34.13 -9.72
N TYR A 74 49.08 35.41 -9.90
CA TYR A 74 48.05 36.11 -9.11
C TYR A 74 47.31 37.15 -9.94
N VAL A 75 46.11 37.50 -9.50
CA VAL A 75 45.32 38.62 -10.04
C VAL A 75 45.26 39.75 -9.02
N VAL A 76 45.38 41.00 -9.49
CA VAL A 76 45.23 42.19 -8.64
C VAL A 76 43.88 42.82 -8.89
N LEU A 77 43.10 42.96 -7.82
CA LEU A 77 41.81 43.64 -7.80
C LEU A 77 41.99 45.03 -7.17
N HIS A 78 41.84 46.09 -7.97
CA HIS A 78 41.98 47.47 -7.51
C HIS A 78 40.64 48.03 -7.03
N ALA A 79 40.64 48.72 -5.89
CA ALA A 79 39.52 49.56 -5.44
C ALA A 79 39.47 50.86 -6.25
N HIS A 80 38.28 51.40 -6.52
CA HIS A 80 38.16 52.65 -7.28
C HIS A 80 38.95 53.79 -6.61
N THR A 81 39.66 54.57 -7.41
CA THR A 81 40.83 55.39 -7.03
C THR A 81 40.56 56.65 -6.18
N LYS A 82 39.43 56.75 -5.46
CA LYS A 82 39.18 57.88 -4.55
C LYS A 82 38.84 57.51 -3.10
N ASN A 83 38.42 56.27 -2.81
CA ASN A 83 38.18 55.80 -1.45
C ASN A 83 38.61 54.34 -1.31
N PRO A 84 39.55 54.00 -0.40
CA PRO A 84 39.86 52.60 -0.12
C PRO A 84 38.62 51.89 0.44
N HIS A 85 38.37 50.65 -0.01
CA HIS A 85 37.32 49.83 0.59
C HIS A 85 37.83 49.27 1.93
N ASP A 86 37.02 49.41 2.97
CA ASP A 86 37.24 48.68 4.21
C ASP A 86 36.87 47.21 3.95
N PHE A 87 37.92 46.42 3.74
CA PHE A 87 37.79 44.99 3.46
C PHE A 87 37.42 44.27 4.76
N VAL A 88 36.29 43.56 4.71
CA VAL A 88 35.70 42.88 5.87
C VAL A 88 36.06 41.41 5.87
N SER A 89 35.87 40.71 4.76
CA SER A 89 36.16 39.28 4.66
C SER A 89 36.21 38.82 3.21
N ALA A 90 36.76 37.63 2.99
CA ALA A 90 36.57 36.86 1.77
C ALA A 90 36.15 35.44 2.13
N ASP A 91 35.29 34.82 1.34
CA ASP A 91 34.99 33.40 1.48
C ASP A 91 35.34 32.66 0.19
N VAL A 92 36.05 31.55 0.28
CA VAL A 92 36.39 30.69 -0.86
C VAL A 92 35.55 29.43 -0.78
N TYR A 93 34.79 29.12 -1.83
CA TYR A 93 33.85 28.02 -1.88
C TYR A 93 34.42 26.82 -2.63
N TYR A 94 34.11 25.62 -2.13
CA TYR A 94 34.58 24.34 -2.65
C TYR A 94 33.45 23.33 -2.69
N CYS A 95 33.63 22.30 -3.51
CA CYS A 95 32.83 21.08 -3.48
C CYS A 95 33.47 20.09 -2.50
N HIS A 96 32.67 19.34 -1.73
CA HIS A 96 33.17 18.29 -0.82
C HIS A 96 33.93 17.16 -1.53
N TYR A 97 33.78 17.05 -2.85
CA TYR A 97 34.26 15.91 -3.63
C TYR A 97 35.42 16.24 -4.57
N HIS A 98 35.85 17.50 -4.61
CA HIS A 98 37.11 17.88 -5.23
C HIS A 98 37.71 19.10 -4.54
N GLU A 99 39.03 19.20 -4.52
CA GLU A 99 39.74 20.26 -3.79
C GLU A 99 39.91 21.57 -4.59
N LEU A 100 39.19 21.73 -5.70
CA LEU A 100 39.30 22.93 -6.55
C LEU A 100 38.38 24.06 -6.05
N PRO A 101 38.89 25.30 -5.93
CA PRO A 101 38.09 26.46 -5.56
C PRO A 101 37.14 26.81 -6.73
N LEU A 102 35.87 27.03 -6.42
CA LEU A 102 34.83 27.30 -7.42
C LEU A 102 34.49 28.78 -7.54
N LEU A 103 34.52 29.48 -6.40
CA LEU A 103 34.03 30.85 -6.28
C LEU A 103 34.76 31.53 -5.12
N VAL A 104 35.09 32.81 -5.30
CA VAL A 104 35.54 33.68 -4.21
C VAL A 104 34.52 34.77 -4.02
N THR A 105 34.08 35.00 -2.79
CA THR A 105 33.32 36.20 -2.44
C THR A 105 34.21 37.18 -1.71
N LEU A 106 33.99 38.46 -1.97
CA LEU A 106 34.72 39.57 -1.36
C LEU A 106 33.69 40.52 -0.75
N GLN A 107 33.81 40.74 0.55
CA GLN A 107 32.93 41.63 1.30
C GLN A 107 33.71 42.87 1.76
N SER A 108 33.17 44.04 1.39
CA SER A 108 33.55 45.33 1.97
C SER A 108 32.41 45.88 2.82
N THR A 109 32.66 46.98 3.53
CA THR A 109 31.62 47.72 4.27
C THR A 109 30.49 48.25 3.40
N THR A 110 30.71 48.33 2.08
CA THR A 110 29.80 48.99 1.13
C THR A 110 29.25 48.04 0.05
N SER A 111 29.84 46.86 -0.14
CA SER A 111 29.41 45.94 -1.20
C SER A 111 29.81 44.48 -0.95
N LYS A 112 29.08 43.57 -1.58
CA LYS A 112 29.39 42.14 -1.66
C LYS A 112 29.51 41.75 -3.13
N ARG A 113 30.65 41.14 -3.50
CA ARG A 113 30.97 40.76 -4.87
C ARG A 113 31.45 39.31 -4.92
N TYR A 114 31.18 38.61 -6.01
CA TYR A 114 31.74 37.28 -6.26
C TYR A 114 32.63 37.27 -7.50
N TYR A 115 33.56 36.31 -7.51
CA TYR A 115 34.51 36.08 -8.58
C TYR A 115 34.54 34.57 -8.88
N ALA A 116 33.99 34.19 -10.03
CA ALA A 116 33.85 32.80 -10.44
C ALA A 116 35.19 32.24 -10.96
N ARG A 117 35.39 30.93 -10.81
CA ARG A 117 36.62 30.25 -11.25
C ARG A 117 36.89 30.40 -12.73
N SER A 118 35.86 30.27 -13.56
CA SER A 118 35.95 30.48 -15.00
C SER A 118 36.52 31.85 -15.38
N ASP A 119 36.37 32.86 -14.51
CA ASP A 119 36.97 34.18 -14.69
C ASP A 119 38.34 34.33 -14.02
N PHE A 120 38.52 33.83 -12.79
CA PHE A 120 39.77 34.03 -12.05
C PHE A 120 40.90 33.12 -12.50
N ASP A 121 40.63 31.91 -13.00
CA ASP A 121 41.66 31.00 -13.51
C ASP A 121 42.48 31.61 -14.67
N PRO A 122 41.85 32.11 -15.75
CA PRO A 122 42.60 32.72 -16.84
C PRO A 122 43.27 34.05 -16.42
N ASP A 123 42.67 34.78 -15.48
CA ASP A 123 43.21 36.06 -15.03
C ASP A 123 44.40 35.91 -14.10
N ILE A 124 44.39 34.90 -13.23
CA ILE A 124 45.53 34.53 -12.40
C ILE A 124 46.67 34.05 -13.31
N LYS A 125 46.41 33.10 -14.22
CA LYS A 125 47.42 32.60 -15.19
C LYS A 125 48.02 33.73 -16.04
N GLY A 126 47.21 34.73 -16.39
CA GLY A 126 47.62 35.87 -17.20
C GLY A 126 48.15 37.08 -16.43
N TYR A 127 48.34 36.99 -15.10
CA TYR A 127 48.79 38.09 -14.24
C TYR A 127 47.98 39.39 -14.42
N LYS A 128 46.65 39.28 -14.57
CA LYS A 128 45.81 40.42 -14.93
C LYS A 128 45.56 41.37 -13.76
N HIS A 129 45.19 42.60 -14.12
CA HIS A 129 44.66 43.61 -13.22
C HIS A 129 43.19 43.87 -13.53
N LYS A 130 42.33 43.84 -12.52
CA LYS A 130 40.89 44.11 -12.64
C LYS A 130 40.44 45.12 -11.58
N ASN A 131 39.32 45.80 -11.84
CA ASN A 131 38.68 46.64 -10.83
C ASN A 131 37.71 45.79 -9.99
N LEU A 132 37.77 45.91 -8.67
CA LEU A 132 36.89 45.18 -7.75
C LEU A 132 35.40 45.40 -8.07
N ASP A 133 35.02 46.61 -8.51
CA ASP A 133 33.63 46.96 -8.84
C ASP A 133 33.13 46.32 -10.14
N THR A 134 34.03 45.79 -10.97
CA THR A 134 33.67 45.04 -12.18
C THR A 134 33.31 43.58 -11.91
N LEU A 135 33.55 43.11 -10.67
CA LEU A 135 33.09 41.81 -10.23
C LEU A 135 31.58 41.80 -10.03
N PHE A 136 30.98 40.61 -10.10
CA PHE A 136 29.54 40.46 -10.06
C PHE A 136 28.98 40.74 -8.64
N PRO A 137 27.97 41.60 -8.49
CA PRO A 137 27.34 41.85 -7.20
C PRO A 137 26.42 40.70 -6.79
N PHE A 138 26.29 40.48 -5.48
CA PHE A 138 25.26 39.61 -4.91
C PHE A 138 24.76 40.16 -3.58
N ASN A 139 23.48 39.91 -3.26
CA ASN A 139 22.84 40.46 -2.05
C ASN A 139 22.57 39.38 -0.99
N ASP A 140 22.30 38.16 -1.44
CA ASP A 140 22.02 36.99 -0.60
C ASP A 140 22.90 35.83 -1.04
N GLU A 141 23.54 35.18 -0.08
CA GLU A 141 24.39 34.01 -0.29
C GLU A 141 23.62 32.88 -0.99
N LYS A 142 22.30 32.73 -0.78
CA LYS A 142 21.45 31.74 -1.48
C LYS A 142 21.54 31.85 -3.00
N THR A 143 21.72 33.07 -3.52
CA THR A 143 21.83 33.33 -4.97
C THR A 143 23.10 32.77 -5.60
N LEU A 144 24.08 32.37 -4.78
CA LEU A 144 25.33 31.76 -5.24
C LEU A 144 25.18 30.28 -5.60
N LEU A 145 24.13 29.59 -5.13
CA LEU A 145 23.98 28.15 -5.35
C LEU A 145 23.97 27.76 -6.85
N PRO A 146 23.16 28.39 -7.74
CA PRO A 146 23.20 28.08 -9.16
C PRO A 146 24.57 28.34 -9.80
N ILE A 147 25.29 29.38 -9.33
CA ILE A 147 26.61 29.75 -9.83
C ILE A 147 27.65 28.70 -9.41
N LEU A 148 27.62 28.27 -8.14
CA LEU A 148 28.49 27.21 -7.63
C LEU A 148 28.29 25.90 -8.41
N ILE A 149 27.05 25.57 -8.76
CA ILE A 149 26.75 24.39 -9.57
C ILE A 149 27.28 24.56 -11.01
N ASP A 150 27.09 25.71 -11.64
CA ASP A 150 27.63 25.97 -12.98
C ASP A 150 29.17 25.87 -13.02
N GLU A 151 29.85 26.45 -12.03
CA GLU A 151 31.32 26.35 -11.91
C GLU A 151 31.79 24.92 -11.59
N ASN A 152 31.03 24.19 -10.76
CA ASN A 152 31.29 22.78 -10.47
C ASN A 152 31.10 21.90 -11.72
N ASP A 153 30.08 22.19 -12.53
CA ASP A 153 29.78 21.46 -13.76
C ASP A 153 30.90 21.58 -14.80
N LYS A 154 31.66 22.68 -14.79
CA LYS A 154 32.85 22.90 -15.64
C LYS A 154 34.08 22.08 -15.22
N VAL A 155 34.07 21.45 -14.03
CA VAL A 155 35.19 20.66 -13.53
C VAL A 155 35.20 19.26 -14.17
N ASP A 156 36.34 18.85 -14.74
CA ASP A 156 36.52 17.59 -15.48
C ASP A 156 36.77 16.35 -14.59
N LYS A 157 36.68 16.50 -13.26
CA LYS A 157 36.98 15.44 -12.28
C LYS A 157 35.76 14.67 -11.77
N ILE A 158 34.55 15.24 -11.91
CA ILE A 158 33.33 14.69 -11.33
C ILE A 158 32.13 14.85 -12.27
N LEU A 159 31.12 14.02 -12.06
CA LEU A 159 29.81 14.11 -12.70
C LEU A 159 28.75 14.56 -11.69
N THR A 160 27.91 15.50 -12.09
CA THR A 160 26.79 15.99 -11.27
C THR A 160 25.50 15.73 -12.01
N PHE A 161 24.74 14.75 -11.53
CA PHE A 161 23.45 14.35 -12.08
C PHE A 161 22.33 15.15 -11.40
N GLN A 162 21.50 15.82 -12.20
CA GLN A 162 20.29 16.49 -11.71
C GLN A 162 19.10 15.60 -12.08
N VAL A 163 18.57 14.82 -11.13
CA VAL A 163 17.55 13.80 -11.42
C VAL A 163 16.17 14.39 -11.72
N ASP A 164 15.96 15.67 -11.42
CA ASP A 164 14.76 16.45 -11.77
C ASP A 164 14.82 17.10 -13.17
N LYS A 165 15.94 17.00 -13.91
CA LYS A 165 16.01 17.48 -15.29
C LYS A 165 15.15 16.63 -16.22
N ARG A 166 14.47 17.29 -17.16
CA ARG A 166 13.62 16.68 -18.21
C ARG A 166 13.99 17.27 -19.57
N GLY A 167 13.68 16.53 -20.64
CA GLY A 167 13.87 16.97 -22.02
C GLY A 167 14.89 16.14 -22.78
N TYR A 168 15.44 16.74 -23.85
CA TYR A 168 16.50 16.15 -24.66
C TYR A 168 17.70 17.09 -24.66
N GLY A 169 18.90 16.52 -24.72
CA GLY A 169 20.15 17.28 -24.84
C GLY A 169 21.20 16.80 -23.86
N SER A 170 22.10 17.69 -23.46
CA SER A 170 23.19 17.42 -22.52
C SER A 170 23.23 18.45 -21.40
N TYR A 171 23.85 18.09 -20.28
CA TYR A 171 24.10 18.98 -19.15
C TYR A 171 25.37 18.57 -18.40
N ASN A 172 25.69 19.27 -17.31
CA ASN A 172 26.96 19.12 -16.59
C ASN A 172 28.14 19.37 -17.54
N GLY A 173 28.15 20.52 -18.22
CA GLY A 173 29.19 20.86 -19.21
C GLY A 173 29.30 19.87 -20.36
N ASP A 174 28.16 19.43 -20.90
CA ASP A 174 28.08 18.41 -21.97
C ASP A 174 28.67 17.04 -21.62
N LYS A 175 28.80 16.72 -20.33
CA LYS A 175 29.31 15.41 -19.87
C LYS A 175 28.22 14.35 -19.74
N ILE A 176 26.97 14.77 -19.52
CA ILE A 176 25.83 13.87 -19.32
C ILE A 176 24.78 14.11 -20.39
N GLU A 177 24.44 13.04 -21.11
CA GLU A 177 23.36 12.99 -22.08
C GLU A 177 22.03 12.71 -21.37
N LEU A 178 21.00 13.47 -21.73
CA LEU A 178 19.62 13.31 -21.30
C LEU A 178 18.76 12.88 -22.49
N THR A 179 18.20 11.69 -22.40
CA THR A 179 17.32 11.13 -23.44
C THR A 179 15.99 10.71 -22.83
N ARG A 180 14.89 11.03 -23.50
CA ARG A 180 13.60 10.41 -23.20
C ARG A 180 13.56 9.05 -23.85
N TYR A 181 13.05 8.07 -23.13
CA TYR A 181 12.80 6.75 -23.68
C TYR A 181 11.60 6.80 -24.63
N THR A 182 11.84 7.10 -25.91
CA THR A 182 10.80 7.22 -26.95
C THR A 182 10.97 6.25 -28.13
N SER A 183 12.16 5.69 -28.34
CA SER A 183 12.48 4.71 -29.38
C SER A 183 13.82 4.02 -29.04
N TYR A 184 14.05 2.80 -29.52
CA TYR A 184 15.23 1.99 -29.19
C TYR A 184 16.06 1.64 -30.43
N PRO A 185 17.40 1.54 -30.30
CA PRO A 185 18.24 0.80 -31.25
C PRO A 185 18.04 -0.72 -31.08
N ASP A 186 18.29 -1.51 -32.13
CA ASP A 186 18.04 -2.97 -32.16
C ASP A 186 18.64 -3.77 -30.98
N SER A 187 19.68 -3.24 -30.33
CA SER A 187 20.34 -3.85 -29.17
C SER A 187 19.53 -3.81 -27.85
N GLU A 188 18.45 -3.04 -27.76
CA GLU A 188 17.68 -2.82 -26.52
C GLU A 188 16.20 -3.24 -26.64
N LYS A 189 15.90 -4.13 -27.61
CA LYS A 189 14.54 -4.59 -27.95
C LYS A 189 13.74 -5.18 -26.78
N HIS A 190 14.41 -5.68 -25.74
CA HIS A 190 13.76 -6.23 -24.55
C HIS A 190 13.02 -5.18 -23.70
N PHE A 191 13.32 -3.88 -23.87
CA PHE A 191 12.61 -2.79 -23.18
C PHE A 191 11.40 -2.26 -23.97
N GLU A 192 11.18 -2.70 -25.21
CA GLU A 192 10.08 -2.23 -26.06
C GLU A 192 8.71 -2.28 -25.36
N SER A 193 8.42 -3.40 -24.71
CA SER A 193 7.14 -3.57 -24.02
C SER A 193 6.99 -2.71 -22.77
N LEU A 194 8.08 -2.39 -22.06
CA LEU A 194 8.02 -1.46 -20.93
C LEU A 194 7.60 -0.07 -21.42
N ILE A 195 8.13 0.39 -22.54
CA ILE A 195 7.85 1.74 -23.06
C ILE A 195 6.43 1.89 -23.56
N GLU A 196 5.95 0.92 -24.31
CA GLU A 196 4.55 0.86 -24.72
C GLU A 196 3.62 0.93 -23.50
N LYS A 197 3.94 0.15 -22.47
CA LYS A 197 3.18 0.13 -21.22
C LYS A 197 3.25 1.45 -20.44
N LEU A 198 4.42 2.09 -20.37
CA LEU A 198 4.56 3.41 -19.74
C LEU A 198 3.68 4.42 -20.47
N GLN A 199 3.81 4.52 -21.79
CA GLN A 199 3.07 5.49 -22.62
C GLN A 199 1.55 5.29 -22.53
N THR A 200 1.07 4.05 -22.68
CA THR A 200 -0.36 3.72 -22.58
C THR A 200 -0.97 3.99 -21.20
N ASN A 201 -0.14 4.12 -20.16
CA ASN A 201 -0.57 4.39 -18.80
C ASN A 201 -0.23 5.82 -18.30
N GLY A 202 0.24 6.72 -19.19
CA GLY A 202 0.54 8.12 -18.82
C GLY A 202 1.91 8.32 -18.15
N PHE A 203 2.79 7.32 -18.18
CA PHE A 203 4.13 7.39 -17.60
C PHE A 203 5.20 7.57 -18.68
N PHE A 204 6.37 8.08 -18.29
CA PHE A 204 7.54 8.16 -19.15
C PHE A 204 8.83 8.10 -18.33
N CYS A 205 9.92 7.74 -18.99
CA CYS A 205 11.24 7.60 -18.37
C CYS A 205 12.28 8.49 -19.08
N PHE A 206 13.12 9.15 -18.30
CA PHE A 206 14.31 9.87 -18.78
C PHE A 206 15.56 9.14 -18.33
N ARG A 207 16.50 8.95 -19.26
CA ARG A 207 17.79 8.33 -19.01
C ARG A 207 18.87 9.41 -18.96
N HIS A 208 19.66 9.37 -17.89
CA HIS A 208 20.81 10.22 -17.67
C HIS A 208 22.05 9.33 -17.84
N ARG A 209 22.83 9.58 -18.89
CA ARG A 209 23.96 8.73 -19.28
C ARG A 209 25.22 9.58 -19.50
N PRO A 210 26.33 9.28 -18.82
CA PRO A 210 27.60 9.91 -19.15
C PRO A 210 28.06 9.53 -20.56
N PHE A 211 28.58 10.51 -21.30
CA PHE A 211 29.31 10.23 -22.54
C PHE A 211 30.52 9.33 -22.27
N TYR A 212 30.95 8.59 -23.30
CA TYR A 212 31.95 7.53 -23.17
C TYR A 212 33.22 7.96 -22.42
N THR A 213 33.69 9.16 -22.69
CA THR A 213 34.90 9.77 -22.11
C THR A 213 34.80 10.03 -20.60
N TYR A 214 33.60 10.16 -20.04
CA TYR A 214 33.40 10.58 -18.63
C TYR A 214 32.90 9.46 -17.71
N ARG A 215 32.71 8.24 -18.24
CA ARG A 215 32.12 7.10 -17.50
C ARG A 215 32.95 6.63 -16.30
N SER A 216 34.23 6.95 -16.30
CA SER A 216 35.16 6.60 -15.23
C SER A 216 35.07 7.54 -14.02
N LEU A 217 34.42 8.70 -14.15
CA LEU A 217 34.35 9.72 -13.10
C LEU A 217 33.35 9.33 -11.99
N SER A 218 33.63 9.77 -10.77
CA SER A 218 32.68 9.67 -9.66
C SER A 218 31.47 10.57 -9.91
N SER A 219 30.29 10.09 -9.51
CA SER A 219 29.01 10.78 -9.76
C SER A 219 28.33 11.18 -8.46
N TYR A 220 27.67 12.34 -8.49
CA TYR A 220 26.86 12.86 -7.39
C TYR A 220 25.48 13.21 -7.91
N PHE A 221 24.47 12.97 -7.08
CA PHE A 221 23.08 13.05 -7.48
C PHE A 221 22.37 14.15 -6.70
N LEU A 222 21.78 15.07 -7.46
CA LEU A 222 21.07 16.24 -6.99
C LEU A 222 19.60 16.15 -7.36
N PHE A 223 18.74 16.66 -6.48
CA PHE A 223 17.33 16.93 -6.71
C PHE A 223 17.04 18.36 -6.27
N ASN A 224 16.51 19.20 -7.16
CA ASN A 224 16.30 20.63 -6.92
C ASN A 224 17.58 21.35 -6.43
N TYR A 225 18.74 20.99 -6.99
CA TYR A 225 20.06 21.57 -6.66
C TYR A 225 20.61 21.22 -5.26
N GLU A 226 19.89 20.42 -4.48
CA GLU A 226 20.36 19.84 -3.24
C GLU A 226 20.77 18.38 -3.48
N MET A 227 21.71 17.88 -2.67
CA MET A 227 22.05 16.46 -2.71
C MET A 227 20.83 15.59 -2.42
N ILE A 228 20.74 14.42 -3.04
CA ILE A 228 19.72 13.44 -2.68
C ILE A 228 19.92 13.00 -1.23
N MET A 229 18.90 13.24 -0.40
CA MET A 229 18.92 13.00 1.05
C MET A 229 18.02 11.82 1.43
N GLY A 230 18.45 11.07 2.44
CA GLY A 230 17.64 10.07 3.13
C GLY A 230 16.67 10.71 4.13
N PHE A 231 15.85 9.87 4.78
CA PHE A 231 14.89 10.31 5.80
C PHE A 231 15.54 11.05 6.98
N ASP A 232 16.77 10.69 7.32
CA ASP A 232 17.58 11.31 8.38
C ASP A 232 18.19 12.67 7.98
N ARG A 233 17.86 13.19 6.79
CA ARG A 233 18.42 14.40 6.20
C ARG A 233 19.93 14.37 6.08
N LYS A 234 20.49 13.19 5.79
CA LYS A 234 21.88 13.04 5.35
C LYS A 234 21.93 12.62 3.89
N PRO A 235 23.02 12.96 3.16
CA PRO A 235 23.23 12.44 1.82
C PRO A 235 23.25 10.91 1.83
N ILE A 236 22.71 10.28 0.78
CA ILE A 236 22.69 8.82 0.69
C ILE A 236 24.05 8.30 0.21
N ASP A 237 24.92 7.93 1.14
CA ASP A 237 26.30 7.49 0.86
C ASP A 237 26.40 6.29 -0.10
N GLU A 238 25.36 5.45 -0.19
CA GLU A 238 25.32 4.31 -1.12
C GLU A 238 25.33 4.74 -2.59
N ILE A 239 24.86 5.95 -2.92
CA ILE A 239 24.84 6.47 -4.29
C ILE A 239 25.83 7.62 -4.51
N GLN A 240 26.15 8.41 -3.49
CA GLN A 240 27.02 9.56 -3.64
C GLN A 240 28.49 9.11 -3.84
N GLY A 241 29.14 9.62 -4.88
CA GLY A 241 30.52 9.28 -5.26
C GLY A 241 30.67 7.98 -6.04
N GLN A 242 29.57 7.28 -6.31
CA GLN A 242 29.55 6.02 -7.06
C GLN A 242 29.35 6.26 -8.56
N LYS A 243 29.46 5.19 -9.36
CA LYS A 243 29.31 5.23 -10.82
C LYS A 243 28.02 4.54 -11.24
N TYR A 244 27.07 5.32 -11.75
CA TYR A 244 25.76 4.82 -12.16
C TYR A 244 25.31 5.43 -13.49
N ASN A 245 24.52 4.66 -14.23
CA ASN A 245 23.54 5.24 -15.15
C ASN A 245 22.22 5.38 -14.39
N VAL A 246 21.48 6.46 -14.67
CA VAL A 246 20.21 6.73 -13.96
C VAL A 246 19.06 6.74 -14.94
N ALA A 247 18.01 6.01 -14.59
CA ALA A 247 16.70 6.11 -15.20
C ALA A 247 15.73 6.74 -14.19
N VAL A 248 14.98 7.74 -14.62
CA VAL A 248 14.05 8.49 -13.79
C VAL A 248 12.66 8.35 -14.38
N TYR A 249 11.75 7.75 -13.63
CA TYR A 249 10.37 7.49 -14.03
C TYR A 249 9.47 8.61 -13.54
N TRP A 250 8.58 9.04 -14.42
CA TRP A 250 7.70 10.18 -14.24
C TRP A 250 6.28 9.86 -14.66
N SER A 251 5.35 10.67 -14.17
CA SER A 251 3.96 10.71 -14.57
C SER A 251 3.66 12.00 -15.33
N ASP A 252 2.69 11.96 -16.24
CA ASP A 252 2.11 13.13 -16.90
C ASP A 252 1.34 14.03 -15.93
N ARG A 253 0.81 13.47 -14.84
CA ARG A 253 0.03 14.15 -13.79
C ARG A 253 0.89 14.70 -12.66
N VAL A 254 2.10 14.19 -12.44
CA VAL A 254 2.96 14.58 -11.30
C VAL A 254 4.22 15.30 -11.79
N LYS A 255 4.54 16.43 -11.16
CA LYS A 255 5.71 17.25 -11.53
C LYS A 255 7.01 16.76 -10.90
N GLU A 256 6.96 15.91 -9.89
CA GLU A 256 8.12 15.26 -9.27
C GLU A 256 8.37 13.85 -9.84
N PRO A 257 9.63 13.34 -9.79
CA PRO A 257 9.95 12.00 -10.25
C PRO A 257 9.32 10.98 -9.30
N LEU A 258 8.79 9.88 -9.81
CA LEU A 258 8.14 8.85 -8.97
C LEU A 258 9.16 7.83 -8.46
N LEU A 259 10.05 7.38 -9.35
CA LEU A 259 10.99 6.30 -9.08
C LEU A 259 12.34 6.64 -9.75
N LEU A 260 13.42 6.45 -9.00
CA LEU A 260 14.79 6.49 -9.51
C LEU A 260 15.33 5.08 -9.61
N GLU A 261 15.99 4.77 -10.71
CA GLU A 261 16.69 3.51 -10.94
C GLU A 261 18.16 3.80 -11.21
N PHE A 262 19.03 3.22 -10.39
CA PHE A 262 20.48 3.33 -10.46
C PHE A 262 21.06 2.00 -10.93
N ASN A 263 21.63 1.99 -12.14
CA ASN A 263 22.22 0.79 -12.74
C ASN A 263 23.74 0.77 -12.55
N LYS A 264 24.23 -0.20 -11.77
CA LYS A 264 25.64 -0.36 -11.37
C LYS A 264 26.51 -1.04 -12.45
N GLY A 265 25.90 -1.69 -13.45
CA GLY A 265 26.56 -2.60 -14.39
C GLY A 265 27.39 -1.94 -15.49
N GLY A 266 27.49 -0.61 -15.52
CA GLY A 266 28.13 0.09 -16.64
C GLY A 266 27.36 -0.14 -17.95
N HIS A 267 27.93 0.30 -19.07
CA HIS A 267 27.19 0.54 -20.32
C HIS A 267 26.91 -0.70 -21.16
N THR A 268 27.04 -1.88 -20.58
CA THR A 268 26.57 -3.15 -21.13
C THR A 268 25.41 -3.60 -20.24
N TYR A 269 24.21 -3.65 -20.79
CA TYR A 269 22.95 -4.06 -20.14
C TYR A 269 22.92 -5.55 -19.76
N ASN A 270 24.04 -6.10 -19.30
CA ASN A 270 24.19 -7.54 -19.11
C ASN A 270 23.93 -7.96 -17.65
N ASN A 271 23.66 -7.03 -16.73
CA ASN A 271 23.39 -7.41 -15.33
C ASN A 271 22.43 -6.47 -14.58
N ASP A 272 21.22 -6.31 -15.11
CA ASP A 272 20.11 -5.54 -14.49
C ASP A 272 19.71 -6.04 -13.08
N LEU A 273 20.21 -7.21 -12.66
CA LEU A 273 20.04 -7.75 -11.32
C LEU A 273 20.70 -6.89 -10.22
N LEU A 274 21.58 -5.95 -10.60
CA LEU A 274 22.26 -5.03 -9.69
C LEU A 274 21.58 -3.64 -9.58
N ASN A 275 20.42 -3.46 -10.21
CA ASN A 275 19.73 -2.17 -10.18
C ASN A 275 19.19 -1.88 -8.78
N ILE A 276 19.48 -0.67 -8.30
CA ILE A 276 18.98 -0.16 -7.02
C ILE A 276 17.91 0.88 -7.32
N TYR A 277 16.84 0.87 -6.55
CA TYR A 277 15.69 1.73 -6.78
C TYR A 277 15.45 2.62 -5.57
N PHE A 278 15.06 3.87 -5.82
CA PHE A 278 14.66 4.81 -4.78
C PHE A 278 13.31 5.43 -5.13
N VAL A 279 12.40 5.46 -4.16
CA VAL A 279 11.13 6.18 -4.29
C VAL A 279 11.28 7.56 -3.65
N ILE A 280 10.66 8.57 -4.26
CA ILE A 280 10.57 9.88 -3.63
C ILE A 280 9.44 9.88 -2.60
N ARG A 281 9.67 10.53 -1.47
CA ARG A 281 8.69 10.67 -0.38
C ARG A 281 8.55 12.13 0.00
N ARG A 282 7.30 12.59 0.15
CA ARG A 282 6.97 13.97 0.53
C ARG A 282 6.74 14.06 2.03
N VAL A 283 7.41 14.99 2.70
CA VAL A 283 7.24 15.34 4.13
C VAL A 283 6.91 16.81 4.29
N HIS A 284 6.62 17.26 5.52
CA HIS A 284 6.25 18.67 5.75
C HIS A 284 7.36 19.66 5.35
N GLU A 285 8.62 19.25 5.52
CA GLU A 285 9.81 20.09 5.30
C GLU A 285 10.52 19.83 3.94
N GLY A 286 9.90 19.09 3.01
CA GLY A 286 10.47 18.84 1.68
C GLY A 286 10.30 17.40 1.20
N PHE A 287 11.33 16.88 0.53
CA PHE A 287 11.37 15.52 0.01
C PHE A 287 12.54 14.73 0.60
N TYR A 288 12.36 13.42 0.75
CA TYR A 288 13.45 12.49 0.99
C TYR A 288 13.33 11.30 0.05
N PHE A 289 14.42 10.55 -0.09
CA PHE A 289 14.49 9.39 -0.96
C PHE A 289 14.64 8.12 -0.11
N GLU A 290 13.76 7.16 -0.35
CA GLU A 290 13.73 5.89 0.35
C GLU A 290 14.19 4.79 -0.59
N LYS A 291 15.18 4.01 -0.17
CA LYS A 291 15.62 2.83 -0.90
C LYS A 291 14.48 1.82 -0.95
N LEU A 292 14.23 1.29 -2.13
CA LEU A 292 13.24 0.24 -2.33
C LEU A 292 13.83 -1.11 -1.93
N GLU A 293 13.20 -1.75 -0.96
CA GLU A 293 13.57 -3.08 -0.47
C GLU A 293 12.37 -4.01 -0.53
N THR A 294 12.63 -5.33 -0.43
CA THR A 294 11.55 -6.33 -0.36
C THR A 294 10.70 -6.14 0.90
N THR A 295 11.22 -5.44 1.91
CA THR A 295 10.51 -5.10 3.14
C THR A 295 9.60 -3.87 3.00
N THR A 296 9.80 -3.04 1.96
CA THR A 296 9.03 -1.81 1.73
C THR A 296 7.55 -2.14 1.56
N LYS A 297 6.68 -1.42 2.28
CA LYS A 297 5.24 -1.69 2.38
C LYS A 297 4.58 -1.85 1.01
N GLU A 298 4.90 -0.95 0.08
CA GLU A 298 4.31 -0.99 -1.25
C GLU A 298 4.76 -2.18 -2.08
N ILE A 299 5.97 -2.71 -1.84
CA ILE A 299 6.52 -3.89 -2.54
C ILE A 299 5.99 -5.19 -1.94
N LYS A 300 5.76 -5.24 -0.61
CA LYS A 300 5.16 -6.41 0.07
C LYS A 300 3.85 -6.89 -0.56
N GLU A 301 3.05 -5.98 -1.07
CA GLU A 301 1.80 -6.32 -1.75
C GLU A 301 2.04 -7.11 -3.05
N PHE A 302 3.11 -6.80 -3.77
CA PHE A 302 3.51 -7.49 -5.01
C PHE A 302 4.35 -8.75 -4.77
N LEU A 303 4.93 -8.90 -3.57
CA LEU A 303 5.73 -10.07 -3.16
C LEU A 303 4.92 -11.34 -2.94
N THR A 304 3.58 -11.25 -2.92
CA THR A 304 2.70 -12.42 -2.84
C THR A 304 2.88 -13.42 -3.99
N TRP A 305 3.58 -13.01 -5.07
CA TRP A 305 3.80 -13.83 -6.26
C TRP A 305 5.26 -14.24 -6.49
N GLN A 306 6.28 -13.62 -5.87
CA GLN A 306 7.69 -13.82 -6.25
C GLN A 306 8.75 -13.58 -5.16
N HIS A 307 9.84 -14.37 -5.23
CA HIS A 307 11.09 -14.14 -4.50
C HIS A 307 12.18 -13.67 -5.49
N GLY A 308 12.89 -12.58 -5.19
CA GLY A 308 13.98 -12.08 -6.05
C GLY A 308 14.44 -10.66 -5.70
N THR A 309 15.37 -10.12 -6.48
CA THR A 309 15.77 -8.71 -6.41
C THR A 309 14.63 -7.80 -6.86
N ILE A 310 14.65 -6.52 -6.45
CA ILE A 310 13.61 -5.55 -6.82
C ILE A 310 13.39 -5.46 -8.34
N TYR A 311 14.46 -5.49 -9.13
CA TYR A 311 14.36 -5.52 -10.59
C TYR A 311 13.49 -6.70 -11.08
N ARG A 312 13.68 -7.92 -10.54
CA ARG A 312 12.89 -9.10 -10.95
C ARG A 312 11.41 -8.94 -10.62
N ILE A 313 11.11 -8.31 -9.48
CA ILE A 313 9.73 -8.04 -9.05
C ILE A 313 9.09 -7.03 -10.01
N LEU A 314 9.76 -5.91 -10.27
CA LEU A 314 9.20 -4.83 -11.09
C LEU A 314 9.11 -5.21 -12.58
N SER A 315 10.09 -5.96 -13.11
CA SER A 315 10.08 -6.46 -14.49
C SER A 315 9.11 -7.64 -14.70
N HIS A 316 8.50 -8.17 -13.63
CA HIS A 316 7.62 -9.33 -13.74
C HIS A 316 6.36 -9.05 -14.59
N ASN A 317 5.83 -10.13 -15.18
CA ASN A 317 4.71 -10.12 -16.11
C ASN A 317 4.91 -9.05 -17.19
N ASN A 318 6.12 -9.07 -17.79
CA ASN A 318 6.54 -8.12 -18.80
C ASN A 318 6.35 -6.66 -18.32
N HIS A 319 6.93 -6.32 -17.17
CA HIS A 319 6.84 -5.02 -16.51
C HIS A 319 5.44 -4.56 -16.05
N GLN A 320 4.43 -5.44 -16.01
CA GLN A 320 3.10 -5.05 -15.52
C GLN A 320 3.15 -4.57 -14.06
N ILE A 321 3.98 -5.23 -13.24
CA ILE A 321 4.15 -4.88 -11.83
C ILE A 321 4.76 -3.48 -11.68
N MET A 322 5.73 -3.12 -12.51
CA MET A 322 6.28 -1.75 -12.54
C MET A 322 5.18 -0.71 -12.82
N ILE A 323 4.26 -0.97 -13.76
CA ILE A 323 3.16 -0.05 -14.06
C ILE A 323 2.21 0.10 -12.87
N GLU A 324 1.78 -1.01 -12.26
CA GLU A 324 0.89 -0.95 -11.08
C GLU A 324 1.58 -0.28 -9.88
N PHE A 325 2.89 -0.49 -9.73
CA PHE A 325 3.69 0.21 -8.73
C PHE A 325 3.76 1.72 -9.01
N LEU A 326 4.02 2.14 -10.25
CA LEU A 326 4.04 3.56 -10.64
C LEU A 326 2.67 4.23 -10.46
N LYS A 327 1.56 3.56 -10.79
CA LYS A 327 0.19 4.03 -10.50
C LYS A 327 -0.03 4.27 -9.01
N LYS A 328 0.49 3.36 -8.17
CA LYS A 328 0.41 3.50 -6.73
C LYS A 328 1.21 4.70 -6.24
N LEU A 329 2.46 4.85 -6.69
CA LEU A 329 3.30 6.01 -6.35
C LEU A 329 2.68 7.33 -6.81
N GLU A 330 2.14 7.37 -8.04
CA GLU A 330 1.38 8.53 -8.54
C GLU A 330 0.21 8.87 -7.60
N SER A 331 -0.57 7.88 -7.19
CA SER A 331 -1.75 8.11 -6.33
C SER A 331 -1.40 8.66 -4.94
N ILE A 332 -0.18 8.41 -4.45
CA ILE A 332 0.33 8.92 -3.17
C ILE A 332 0.76 10.39 -3.33
N MET A 333 1.26 10.78 -4.50
CA MET A 333 1.73 12.13 -4.80
C MET A 333 0.59 13.10 -5.15
N ILE A 334 -0.57 12.59 -5.57
CA ILE A 334 -1.75 13.39 -5.93
C ILE A 334 -2.64 13.65 -4.70
N TYR A 335 -2.94 14.92 -4.42
CA TYR A 335 -3.84 15.29 -3.33
C TYR A 335 -5.31 15.02 -3.70
N LYS A 336 -6.10 14.57 -2.74
CA LYS A 336 -7.54 14.35 -2.91
C LYS A 336 -8.35 15.51 -2.33
N ILE A 337 -9.24 16.10 -3.13
CA ILE A 337 -10.22 17.10 -2.70
C ILE A 337 -11.60 16.48 -2.81
N TYR A 338 -12.35 16.50 -1.72
CA TYR A 338 -13.68 15.93 -1.61
C TYR A 338 -14.73 17.03 -1.74
N LEU A 339 -15.75 16.79 -2.58
CA LEU A 339 -16.82 17.73 -2.88
C LEU A 339 -18.18 17.10 -2.54
N LEU A 340 -19.07 17.90 -1.95
CA LEU A 340 -20.44 17.50 -1.63
C LEU A 340 -21.38 18.12 -2.67
N LEU A 341 -21.84 17.33 -3.63
CA LEU A 341 -22.60 17.86 -4.77
C LEU A 341 -23.99 18.34 -4.37
N ASN A 342 -24.59 17.81 -3.30
CA ASN A 342 -25.95 18.17 -2.85
C ASN A 342 -26.03 19.50 -2.08
N LYS A 343 -24.90 20.14 -1.77
CA LYS A 343 -24.88 21.37 -0.97
C LYS A 343 -25.31 22.55 -1.84
N ILE A 344 -26.34 23.26 -1.35
CA ILE A 344 -26.92 24.45 -2.00
C ILE A 344 -26.44 25.77 -1.36
N THR A 345 -25.69 25.68 -0.28
CA THR A 345 -25.05 26.80 0.41
C THR A 345 -23.57 26.46 0.66
N THR A 346 -22.77 27.49 0.94
CA THR A 346 -21.36 27.35 1.33
C THR A 346 -21.21 26.33 2.46
N TYR A 347 -20.24 25.44 2.33
CA TYR A 347 -19.96 24.38 3.29
C TYR A 347 -18.47 24.31 3.64
N THR A 348 -18.18 23.72 4.79
CA THR A 348 -16.87 23.75 5.42
C THR A 348 -16.13 22.41 5.26
N LYS A 349 -14.83 22.43 5.55
CA LYS A 349 -14.02 21.23 5.72
C LYS A 349 -14.59 20.27 6.76
N ASN A 350 -15.24 20.78 7.80
CA ASN A 350 -15.88 19.95 8.83
C ASN A 350 -17.13 19.22 8.29
N ASP A 351 -17.91 19.87 7.42
CA ASP A 351 -19.03 19.23 6.73
C ASP A 351 -18.56 18.04 5.89
N VAL A 352 -17.47 18.23 5.14
CA VAL A 352 -16.83 17.18 4.34
C VAL A 352 -16.33 16.04 5.24
N THR A 353 -15.64 16.38 6.33
CA THR A 353 -15.12 15.41 7.31
C THR A 353 -16.23 14.55 7.90
N THR A 354 -17.32 15.18 8.32
CA THR A 354 -18.48 14.49 8.90
C THR A 354 -19.16 13.60 7.86
N SER A 355 -19.29 14.08 6.61
CA SER A 355 -19.91 13.32 5.52
C SER A 355 -19.09 12.07 5.17
N ILE A 356 -17.76 12.18 5.14
CA ILE A 356 -16.86 11.05 4.91
C ILE A 356 -16.95 10.03 6.06
N LYS A 357 -16.93 10.50 7.32
CA LYS A 357 -17.09 9.64 8.50
C LYS A 357 -18.39 8.83 8.45
N ASN A 358 -19.48 9.48 8.05
CA ASN A 358 -20.81 8.88 8.00
C ASN A 358 -21.07 8.03 6.76
N SER A 359 -20.13 7.93 5.82
CA SER A 359 -20.29 7.14 4.58
C SER A 359 -20.35 5.62 4.82
N GLY A 360 -20.13 5.15 6.06
CA GLY A 360 -20.11 3.72 6.42
C GLY A 360 -18.87 2.98 5.94
N TYR A 361 -18.01 3.61 5.13
CA TYR A 361 -16.80 3.01 4.58
C TYR A 361 -15.57 3.11 5.51
N GLN A 362 -15.56 4.04 6.47
CA GLN A 362 -14.39 4.23 7.36
C GLN A 362 -14.15 3.04 8.32
N ALA A 363 -15.18 2.24 8.61
CA ALA A 363 -15.04 1.04 9.44
C ALA A 363 -14.35 -0.14 8.72
N SER A 364 -14.30 -0.13 7.38
CA SER A 364 -13.66 -1.18 6.57
C SER A 364 -12.39 -0.73 5.83
N GLN A 365 -12.21 0.58 5.57
CA GLN A 365 -11.05 1.12 4.84
C GLN A 365 -10.63 2.53 5.35
N PRO A 366 -10.02 2.64 6.54
CA PRO A 366 -9.64 3.93 7.12
C PRO A 366 -8.62 4.73 6.27
N PHE A 367 -7.83 4.06 5.43
CA PHE A 367 -6.82 4.71 4.58
C PHE A 367 -7.36 5.24 3.24
N LYS A 368 -8.54 4.78 2.77
CA LYS A 368 -9.08 5.20 1.47
C LYS A 368 -9.54 6.67 1.49
N TYR A 369 -10.11 7.10 2.61
CA TYR A 369 -10.72 8.43 2.76
C TYR A 369 -10.04 9.26 3.85
N GLN A 370 -8.78 9.63 3.61
CA GLN A 370 -8.11 10.66 4.39
C GLN A 370 -8.32 12.03 3.75
N ILE A 371 -8.68 13.01 4.58
CA ILE A 371 -8.79 14.40 4.14
C ILE A 371 -7.40 14.94 3.91
N SER A 372 -7.12 15.33 2.67
CA SER A 372 -5.82 15.92 2.35
C SER A 372 -5.68 17.28 3.03
N PRO A 373 -4.44 17.72 3.30
CA PRO A 373 -4.21 19.08 3.76
C PRO A 373 -4.64 20.16 2.75
N ALA A 374 -4.74 19.80 1.47
CA ALA A 374 -5.20 20.67 0.39
C ALA A 374 -6.73 20.88 0.38
N GLN A 375 -7.50 20.09 1.16
CA GLN A 375 -8.94 20.30 1.30
C GLN A 375 -9.21 21.72 1.83
N PRO A 376 -9.94 22.56 1.07
CA PRO A 376 -10.22 23.94 1.48
C PRO A 376 -11.06 24.02 2.76
N ASP A 377 -10.83 25.09 3.53
CA ASP A 377 -11.61 25.37 4.74
C ASP A 377 -13.09 25.56 4.42
N ASN A 378 -13.38 26.27 3.31
CA ASN A 378 -14.72 26.60 2.84
C ASN A 378 -14.80 26.40 1.31
N ILE A 379 -15.90 25.81 0.86
CA ILE A 379 -16.28 25.74 -0.57
C ILE A 379 -17.52 26.61 -0.73
N THR A 380 -17.41 27.65 -1.56
CA THR A 380 -18.48 28.65 -1.72
C THR A 380 -19.46 28.19 -2.77
N VAL A 381 -20.76 28.30 -2.49
CA VAL A 381 -21.82 27.92 -3.43
C VAL A 381 -22.64 29.15 -3.81
N TYR A 382 -22.70 29.45 -5.10
CA TYR A 382 -23.46 30.57 -5.65
C TYR A 382 -24.69 30.08 -6.40
N PHE A 383 -25.85 30.63 -6.03
CA PHE A 383 -27.06 30.48 -6.82
C PHE A 383 -27.00 31.43 -8.01
N LYS A 384 -27.06 30.89 -9.23
CA LYS A 384 -26.93 31.68 -10.44
C LYS A 384 -28.30 31.85 -11.08
N LYS A 385 -28.84 33.07 -11.02
CA LYS A 385 -30.17 33.42 -11.53
C LYS A 385 -30.16 33.76 -13.04
N ASP A 386 -28.99 33.88 -13.65
CA ASP A 386 -28.81 34.46 -14.99
C ASP A 386 -29.12 33.48 -16.14
N CYS A 387 -29.60 32.27 -15.84
CA CYS A 387 -29.88 31.20 -16.80
C CYS A 387 -31.35 31.20 -17.29
N VAL A 388 -31.86 32.37 -17.68
CA VAL A 388 -33.31 32.57 -17.95
C VAL A 388 -33.82 31.81 -19.18
N LYS A 389 -32.96 31.52 -20.18
CA LYS A 389 -33.35 30.80 -21.41
C LYS A 389 -33.39 29.27 -21.27
N LEU A 390 -32.66 28.71 -20.30
CA LEU A 390 -32.39 27.26 -20.21
C LEU A 390 -33.09 26.58 -19.03
N LEU A 391 -33.48 27.35 -18.00
CA LEU A 391 -34.24 26.81 -16.87
C LEU A 391 -35.73 27.00 -17.16
N SER A 392 -36.45 25.91 -17.45
CA SER A 392 -37.88 25.89 -17.14
C SER A 392 -38.05 26.31 -15.66
N PRO A 393 -39.22 26.79 -15.22
CA PRO A 393 -39.45 27.14 -13.81
C PRO A 393 -39.18 25.99 -12.80
N ASP A 394 -38.87 24.78 -13.30
CA ASP A 394 -38.70 23.54 -12.58
C ASP A 394 -37.23 23.17 -12.27
N PHE A 395 -36.23 23.82 -12.88
CA PHE A 395 -34.81 23.49 -12.68
C PHE A 395 -34.01 24.65 -12.07
N GLU A 396 -32.99 24.32 -11.29
CA GLU A 396 -32.07 25.28 -10.68
C GLU A 396 -30.62 24.85 -10.88
N TYR A 397 -29.72 25.85 -10.95
CA TYR A 397 -28.30 25.64 -11.24
C TYR A 397 -27.44 26.43 -10.23
N LEU A 398 -26.45 25.74 -9.69
CA LEU A 398 -25.53 26.23 -8.64
C LEU A 398 -24.09 26.14 -9.12
N GLU A 399 -23.28 27.16 -8.81
CA GLU A 399 -21.83 27.17 -9.03
C GLU A 399 -21.11 26.96 -7.70
N GLN A 400 -20.39 25.85 -7.56
CA GLN A 400 -19.45 25.62 -6.47
C GLN A 400 -18.06 26.14 -6.87
N VAL A 401 -17.52 27.06 -6.07
CA VAL A 401 -16.18 27.62 -6.24
C VAL A 401 -15.28 27.15 -5.11
N ILE A 402 -14.21 26.46 -5.50
CA ILE A 402 -13.24 25.85 -4.61
C ILE A 402 -11.95 26.65 -4.76
N LYS A 403 -11.57 27.35 -3.69
CA LYS A 403 -10.33 28.15 -3.66
C LYS A 403 -9.25 27.36 -2.95
N ILE A 404 -8.23 26.93 -3.69
CA ILE A 404 -7.10 26.22 -3.10
C ILE A 404 -6.13 27.28 -2.58
N LYS A 405 -5.99 27.37 -1.25
CA LYS A 405 -5.07 28.32 -0.62
C LYS A 405 -3.64 27.78 -0.63
N PRO A 406 -2.63 28.63 -0.89
CA PRO A 406 -1.26 28.30 -0.57
C PRO A 406 -1.10 28.04 0.93
N ARG A 407 -0.29 27.06 1.30
CA ARG A 407 0.00 26.73 2.71
C ARG A 407 0.92 27.79 3.31
N PRO A 408 0.63 28.30 4.52
CA PRO A 408 1.60 29.10 5.27
C PRO A 408 2.81 28.23 5.61
N GLY A 409 4.03 28.65 5.22
CA GLY A 409 5.29 27.98 5.56
C GLY A 409 5.82 26.97 4.54
N ALA A 410 5.13 26.69 3.45
CA ALA A 410 5.66 25.85 2.37
C ALA A 410 6.45 26.75 1.40
N ASN A 411 7.78 26.82 1.55
CA ASN A 411 8.61 27.71 0.74
C ASN A 411 8.67 27.36 -0.75
N TYR A 412 8.21 26.19 -1.16
CA TYR A 412 8.08 25.80 -2.57
C TYR A 412 6.94 24.78 -2.65
N ILE A 413 6.29 24.63 -3.82
CA ILE A 413 5.35 23.52 -4.13
C ILE A 413 3.86 23.82 -3.78
N LEU A 414 3.23 24.72 -4.53
CA LEU A 414 1.78 24.65 -4.83
C LEU A 414 1.52 24.83 -6.32
N ASP A 415 2.32 25.63 -7.01
CA ASP A 415 2.27 25.83 -8.47
C ASP A 415 2.54 24.57 -9.31
N ARG A 416 2.88 23.45 -8.68
CA ARG A 416 3.22 22.18 -9.34
C ARG A 416 2.30 21.02 -8.98
N ASP A 417 1.34 21.22 -8.07
CA ASP A 417 0.50 20.15 -7.56
C ASP A 417 -0.70 19.84 -8.48
N THR A 418 -1.07 18.57 -8.50
CA THR A 418 -2.28 18.05 -9.14
C THR A 418 -3.22 17.49 -8.06
N PHE A 419 -4.50 17.76 -8.22
CA PHE A 419 -5.56 17.34 -7.30
C PHE A 419 -6.50 16.37 -8.00
N GLN A 420 -6.85 15.27 -7.33
CA GLN A 420 -7.96 14.41 -7.72
C GLN A 420 -9.23 14.89 -7.00
N LEU A 421 -10.30 15.10 -7.77
CA LEU A 421 -11.61 15.51 -7.23
C LEU A 421 -12.47 14.28 -6.99
N ILE A 422 -12.94 14.11 -5.75
CA ILE A 422 -13.78 12.99 -5.32
C ILE A 422 -15.15 13.52 -4.94
N LEU A 423 -16.19 13.02 -5.60
CA LEU A 423 -17.54 13.56 -5.52
C LEU A 423 -18.42 12.70 -4.61
N PHE A 424 -19.16 13.32 -3.72
CA PHE A 424 -20.07 12.66 -2.79
C PHE A 424 -21.50 13.21 -2.87
N VAL A 425 -22.46 12.30 -2.70
CA VAL A 425 -23.90 12.60 -2.63
C VAL A 425 -24.57 11.83 -1.48
N PRO A 426 -25.67 12.32 -0.89
CA PRO A 426 -26.43 11.58 0.11
C PRO A 426 -27.01 10.27 -0.45
N LYS A 427 -27.11 9.24 0.39
CA LYS A 427 -27.82 8.02 0.04
C LYS A 427 -29.32 8.26 0.05
N ALA A 428 -30.02 7.75 -0.96
CA ALA A 428 -31.47 7.84 -1.04
C ALA A 428 -32.14 7.36 0.26
N GLY A 429 -32.96 8.24 0.88
CA GLY A 429 -33.65 7.96 2.15
C GLY A 429 -32.84 8.24 3.42
N TYR A 430 -31.56 8.64 3.32
CA TYR A 430 -30.70 8.91 4.46
C TYR A 430 -29.96 10.25 4.31
N ARG A 431 -30.38 11.27 5.06
CA ARG A 431 -29.82 12.62 4.96
C ARG A 431 -28.35 12.76 5.37
N ASN A 432 -27.85 11.84 6.19
CA ASN A 432 -26.51 11.94 6.79
C ASN A 432 -25.51 10.89 6.29
N ILE A 433 -25.95 9.96 5.45
CA ILE A 433 -25.07 8.90 4.92
C ILE A 433 -24.73 9.27 3.49
N PHE A 434 -23.44 9.32 3.16
CA PHE A 434 -22.97 9.71 1.83
C PHE A 434 -22.37 8.53 1.07
N SER A 435 -22.44 8.61 -0.25
CA SER A 435 -21.81 7.69 -1.19
C SER A 435 -20.91 8.46 -2.16
N GLU A 436 -19.74 7.89 -2.45
CA GLU A 436 -18.85 8.34 -3.53
C GLU A 436 -19.51 8.07 -4.89
N LEU A 437 -19.38 9.01 -5.83
CA LEU A 437 -19.77 8.81 -7.22
C LEU A 437 -18.65 8.12 -8.01
N LEU A 438 -19.03 7.14 -8.83
CA LEU A 438 -18.14 6.50 -9.79
C LEU A 438 -18.43 7.06 -11.18
N LEU A 439 -17.42 7.63 -11.84
CA LEU A 439 -17.57 8.26 -13.15
C LEU A 439 -17.14 7.31 -14.27
N TYR A 440 -17.86 7.35 -15.38
CA TYR A 440 -17.65 6.48 -16.55
C TYR A 440 -17.66 7.29 -17.86
N GLU A 441 -16.83 6.87 -18.82
CA GLU A 441 -16.62 7.62 -20.07
C GLU A 441 -17.77 7.49 -21.10
N TYR A 442 -18.50 6.38 -21.14
CA TYR A 442 -19.61 6.14 -22.10
C TYR A 442 -20.67 5.16 -21.60
N TYR A 443 -21.83 5.14 -22.27
CA TYR A 443 -23.07 4.47 -21.84
C TYR A 443 -23.20 2.99 -22.27
N ASP A 444 -22.41 2.51 -23.25
CA ASP A 444 -22.66 1.20 -23.87
C ASP A 444 -21.45 0.23 -23.82
N GLY A 445 -21.68 -0.96 -23.27
CA GLY A 445 -20.80 -2.13 -23.43
C GLY A 445 -20.24 -2.76 -22.14
N PRO A 446 -19.63 -3.96 -22.26
CA PRO A 446 -19.06 -4.72 -21.13
C PRO A 446 -17.75 -4.13 -20.56
N PHE A 447 -17.18 -3.12 -21.22
CA PHE A 447 -15.93 -2.48 -20.82
C PHE A 447 -16.18 -1.07 -20.28
N LYS A 448 -16.64 -0.95 -19.03
CA LYS A 448 -16.80 0.34 -18.35
C LYS A 448 -15.45 0.85 -17.85
N LYS A 449 -14.87 1.85 -18.50
CA LYS A 449 -13.66 2.53 -18.02
C LYS A 449 -14.03 3.59 -16.99
N VAL A 450 -13.51 3.43 -15.77
CA VAL A 450 -13.70 4.41 -14.67
C VAL A 450 -12.83 5.63 -14.95
N GLU A 451 -13.44 6.81 -14.93
CA GLU A 451 -12.76 8.10 -15.09
C GLU A 451 -12.54 8.74 -13.71
N ASN A 452 -11.39 9.39 -13.53
CA ASN A 452 -11.11 10.26 -12.39
C ASN A 452 -10.98 11.70 -12.90
N ILE A 453 -11.49 12.66 -12.14
CA ILE A 453 -11.32 14.08 -12.45
C ILE A 453 -10.05 14.58 -11.76
N TYR A 454 -9.09 15.06 -12.57
CA TYR A 454 -7.88 15.70 -12.08
C TYR A 454 -7.89 17.18 -12.43
N HIS A 455 -7.34 18.01 -11.53
CA HIS A 455 -7.18 19.44 -11.72
C HIS A 455 -5.75 19.83 -11.33
N ALA A 456 -5.03 20.51 -12.23
CA ALA A 456 -3.70 21.01 -11.92
C ALA A 456 -3.77 22.45 -11.38
N TYR A 457 -3.02 22.76 -10.32
CA TYR A 457 -3.07 24.09 -9.69
C TYR A 457 -2.73 25.23 -10.66
N TYR A 458 -1.72 25.01 -11.51
CA TYR A 458 -1.19 26.00 -12.44
C TYR A 458 -2.14 26.35 -13.60
N ASP A 459 -3.15 25.51 -13.88
CA ASP A 459 -4.17 25.83 -14.88
C ASP A 459 -5.13 26.91 -14.34
N SER A 460 -5.51 26.79 -13.07
CA SER A 460 -6.28 27.80 -12.33
C SER A 460 -6.28 27.48 -10.84
N PRO A 461 -6.02 28.45 -9.94
CA PRO A 461 -6.10 28.25 -8.49
C PRO A 461 -7.55 28.09 -7.99
N ASN A 462 -8.54 28.42 -8.84
CA ASN A 462 -9.96 28.31 -8.54
C ASN A 462 -10.58 27.21 -9.40
N ILE A 463 -11.15 26.20 -8.74
CA ILE A 463 -11.92 25.15 -9.41
C ILE A 463 -13.39 25.55 -9.37
N LYS A 464 -14.04 25.48 -10.54
CA LYS A 464 -15.48 25.72 -10.68
C LYS A 464 -16.20 24.42 -11.04
N PHE A 465 -17.28 24.14 -10.33
CA PHE A 465 -18.21 23.05 -10.60
C PHE A 465 -19.61 23.62 -10.74
N HIS A 466 -20.33 23.19 -11.77
CA HIS A 466 -21.72 23.56 -11.97
C HIS A 466 -22.59 22.34 -11.69
N VAL A 467 -23.62 22.49 -10.85
CA VAL A 467 -24.50 21.40 -10.43
C VAL A 467 -25.94 21.80 -10.67
N TYR A 468 -26.71 20.92 -11.31
CA TYR A 468 -28.08 21.14 -11.73
C TYR A 468 -29.04 20.28 -10.92
N PHE A 469 -30.16 20.87 -10.54
CA PHE A 469 -31.19 20.25 -9.69
C PHE A 469 -32.58 20.47 -10.25
N TYR A 470 -33.49 19.58 -9.89
CA TYR A 470 -34.92 19.89 -9.93
C TYR A 470 -35.29 20.71 -8.70
N LYS A 471 -36.06 21.77 -8.90
CA LYS A 471 -36.46 22.71 -7.85
C LYS A 471 -37.14 21.98 -6.68
N GLY A 472 -36.64 22.21 -5.47
CA GLY A 472 -37.12 21.54 -4.25
C GLY A 472 -36.64 20.08 -4.06
N LYS A 473 -35.75 19.55 -4.92
CA LYS A 473 -35.17 18.20 -4.81
C LYS A 473 -33.64 18.23 -4.73
N TYR A 474 -33.10 19.03 -3.82
CA TYR A 474 -31.64 19.26 -3.68
C TYR A 474 -30.83 18.08 -3.15
N GLU A 475 -31.48 17.06 -2.59
CA GLU A 475 -30.80 15.82 -2.17
C GLU A 475 -30.37 14.96 -3.37
N THR A 476 -30.85 15.26 -4.58
CA THR A 476 -30.62 14.46 -5.80
C THR A 476 -30.16 15.33 -6.96
N PRO A 477 -28.85 15.68 -7.02
CA PRO A 477 -28.25 16.28 -8.22
C PRO A 477 -28.62 15.51 -9.50
N LEU A 478 -28.97 16.22 -10.57
CA LEU A 478 -29.32 15.58 -11.84
C LEU A 478 -28.16 15.58 -12.83
N LEU A 479 -27.37 16.64 -12.84
CA LEU A 479 -26.25 16.81 -13.75
C LEU A 479 -25.19 17.64 -13.05
N PHE A 480 -23.92 17.31 -13.26
CA PHE A 480 -22.84 18.24 -12.93
C PHE A 480 -21.96 18.46 -14.15
N CYS A 481 -21.30 19.61 -14.20
CA CYS A 481 -20.28 19.90 -15.18
C CYS A 481 -19.02 20.49 -14.56
N HIS A 482 -17.88 20.10 -15.13
CA HIS A 482 -16.56 20.63 -14.86
C HIS A 482 -15.71 20.63 -16.14
N ASN A 483 -15.01 21.74 -16.43
CA ASN A 483 -14.12 21.90 -17.60
C ASN A 483 -14.72 21.41 -18.93
N GLY A 484 -15.96 21.82 -19.21
CA GLY A 484 -16.66 21.46 -20.45
C GLY A 484 -17.14 20.01 -20.52
N ARG A 485 -16.98 19.21 -19.46
CA ARG A 485 -17.47 17.82 -19.39
C ARG A 485 -18.67 17.73 -18.48
N ALA A 486 -19.82 17.32 -19.03
CA ALA A 486 -21.04 17.07 -18.28
C ALA A 486 -21.18 15.58 -17.95
N TYR A 487 -21.69 15.29 -16.76
CA TYR A 487 -21.96 13.93 -16.26
C TYR A 487 -23.36 13.84 -15.70
N VAL A 488 -24.00 12.68 -15.89
CA VAL A 488 -25.37 12.39 -15.46
C VAL A 488 -25.44 11.01 -14.81
N PRO A 489 -26.39 10.75 -13.88
CA PRO A 489 -26.55 9.44 -13.29
C PRO A 489 -27.00 8.40 -14.34
N GLU A 490 -26.43 7.20 -14.27
CA GLU A 490 -26.70 6.09 -15.19
C GLU A 490 -28.18 5.70 -15.18
N SER A 491 -28.75 5.58 -13.98
CA SER A 491 -30.17 5.28 -13.76
C SER A 491 -30.56 5.57 -12.32
N LYS A 492 -31.85 5.45 -12.01
CA LYS A 492 -32.34 5.57 -10.62
C LYS A 492 -31.79 4.45 -9.72
N GLN A 493 -31.66 3.24 -10.25
CA GLN A 493 -31.16 2.07 -9.52
C GLN A 493 -29.64 2.13 -9.30
N ASN A 494 -28.91 2.65 -10.29
CA ASN A 494 -27.45 2.83 -10.24
C ASN A 494 -27.08 4.30 -10.10
N TYR A 495 -27.79 5.04 -9.25
CA TYR A 495 -27.64 6.50 -9.17
C TYR A 495 -26.21 6.97 -8.84
N TYR A 496 -25.41 6.16 -8.15
CA TYR A 496 -24.02 6.51 -7.81
C TYR A 496 -23.03 6.26 -8.96
N ASN A 497 -23.46 5.60 -10.04
CA ASN A 497 -22.69 5.51 -11.28
C ASN A 497 -23.11 6.67 -12.18
N TRP A 498 -22.14 7.47 -12.59
CA TRP A 498 -22.37 8.65 -13.42
C TRP A 498 -21.61 8.49 -14.74
N VAL A 499 -22.27 8.81 -15.84
CA VAL A 499 -21.73 8.64 -17.18
C VAL A 499 -21.57 10.01 -17.82
N LYS A 500 -20.46 10.20 -18.55
CA LYS A 500 -20.22 11.40 -19.33
C LYS A 500 -21.28 11.54 -20.44
N VAL A 501 -21.85 12.73 -20.56
CA VAL A 501 -22.78 13.07 -21.64
C VAL A 501 -21.97 13.31 -22.92
N GLN A 502 -22.34 12.63 -24.00
CA GLN A 502 -21.73 12.84 -25.31
C GLN A 502 -22.23 14.17 -25.90
N ASN A 503 -21.35 14.91 -26.59
CA ASN A 503 -21.64 16.16 -27.33
C ASN A 503 -21.90 17.44 -26.51
N VAL A 504 -21.65 17.43 -25.19
CA VAL A 504 -21.60 18.68 -24.40
C VAL A 504 -20.16 19.15 -24.33
N GLU A 505 -19.83 20.21 -25.07
CA GLU A 505 -18.47 20.81 -25.11
C GLU A 505 -18.34 22.05 -24.22
N GLU A 506 -19.45 22.76 -23.99
CA GLU A 506 -19.53 23.93 -23.11
C GLU A 506 -20.69 23.81 -22.12
N CYS A 507 -20.40 24.18 -20.88
CA CYS A 507 -21.35 24.11 -19.75
C CYS A 507 -21.84 25.46 -19.28
N LEU A 508 -21.57 26.50 -20.05
CA LEU A 508 -22.12 27.81 -19.83
C LEU A 508 -23.61 27.79 -20.24
N CYS A 509 -24.44 28.37 -19.39
CA CYS A 509 -25.89 28.48 -19.56
C CYS A 509 -26.32 29.30 -20.81
N SER A 510 -25.39 29.91 -21.52
CA SER A 510 -25.61 30.60 -22.79
C SER A 510 -25.68 29.59 -23.93
N GLU A 511 -26.89 29.09 -24.19
CA GLU A 511 -27.31 28.45 -25.46
C GLU A 511 -26.96 26.97 -25.72
N ASN A 512 -26.96 26.10 -24.69
CA ASN A 512 -26.85 24.65 -24.90
C ASN A 512 -28.20 23.89 -24.71
N PRO A 513 -29.03 23.72 -25.76
CA PRO A 513 -30.33 23.04 -25.67
C PRO A 513 -30.23 21.57 -25.23
N GLN A 514 -29.08 20.93 -25.43
CA GLN A 514 -28.86 19.53 -25.08
C GLN A 514 -28.93 19.31 -23.56
N ILE A 515 -28.43 20.27 -22.76
CA ILE A 515 -28.50 20.20 -21.29
C ILE A 515 -29.96 20.20 -20.83
N LEU A 516 -30.83 21.03 -21.43
CA LEU A 516 -32.24 21.10 -21.06
C LEU A 516 -32.99 19.80 -21.38
N ASP A 517 -32.75 19.23 -22.55
CA ASP A 517 -33.39 17.98 -22.95
C ASP A 517 -32.96 16.83 -22.05
N GLU A 518 -31.68 16.81 -21.67
CA GLU A 518 -31.14 15.83 -20.74
C GLU A 518 -31.71 16.00 -19.33
N LEU A 519 -31.83 17.24 -18.82
CA LEU A 519 -32.49 17.51 -17.55
C LEU A 519 -33.97 17.09 -17.54
N LYS A 520 -34.71 17.34 -18.63
CA LYS A 520 -36.10 16.88 -18.78
C LYS A 520 -36.19 15.35 -18.84
N ARG A 521 -35.22 14.68 -19.48
CA ARG A 521 -35.14 13.21 -19.50
C ARG A 521 -34.90 12.67 -18.10
N LEU A 522 -33.96 13.26 -17.37
CA LEU A 522 -33.56 12.85 -16.02
C LEU A 522 -34.63 13.13 -14.96
N SER A 523 -35.38 14.24 -15.06
CA SER A 523 -36.50 14.49 -14.14
C SER A 523 -37.59 13.41 -14.26
N ARG A 524 -37.80 12.85 -15.45
CA ARG A 524 -38.69 11.69 -15.66
C ARG A 524 -38.08 10.39 -15.17
N SER A 525 -36.84 10.07 -15.56
CA SER A 525 -36.24 8.75 -15.31
C SER A 525 -35.70 8.58 -13.89
N ILE A 526 -35.11 9.62 -13.30
CA ILE A 526 -34.52 9.60 -11.96
C ILE A 526 -35.56 9.97 -10.90
N LEU A 527 -36.28 11.07 -11.12
CA LEU A 527 -37.22 11.61 -10.12
C LEU A 527 -38.66 11.11 -10.28
N GLY A 528 -39.03 10.57 -11.45
CA GLY A 528 -40.40 10.11 -11.72
C GLY A 528 -41.41 11.24 -11.94
N ILE A 529 -40.96 12.44 -12.29
CA ILE A 529 -41.83 13.62 -12.48
C ILE A 529 -42.40 13.61 -13.89
N VAL A 530 -43.72 13.50 -14.02
CA VAL A 530 -44.46 13.61 -15.30
C VAL A 530 -45.10 15.01 -15.36
N PRO A 531 -44.98 15.76 -16.47
CA PRO A 531 -45.63 17.06 -16.58
C PRO A 531 -47.15 16.93 -16.43
N PRO A 532 -47.83 17.91 -15.79
CA PRO A 532 -49.29 17.88 -15.70
C PRO A 532 -49.91 17.95 -17.10
N LYS A 533 -50.83 17.03 -17.41
CA LYS A 533 -51.64 17.10 -18.64
C LYS A 533 -52.49 18.38 -18.62
N PRO A 534 -52.72 19.04 -19.77
CA PRO A 534 -53.63 20.17 -19.85
C PRO A 534 -55.05 19.74 -19.43
N VAL A 535 -55.61 20.47 -18.46
CA VAL A 535 -56.93 20.22 -17.91
C VAL A 535 -57.98 20.70 -18.91
N HIS A 536 -58.76 19.77 -19.49
CA HIS A 536 -60.06 20.08 -20.07
C HIS A 536 -61.18 19.80 -19.04
N LYS A 537 -62.12 20.74 -18.98
CA LYS A 537 -63.29 20.84 -18.08
C LYS A 537 -64.28 19.66 -18.20
N PRO A 538 -65.16 19.46 -17.19
CA PRO A 538 -65.83 18.19 -16.92
C PRO A 538 -67.17 18.05 -17.67
N SER A 539 -67.55 16.80 -17.96
CA SER A 539 -68.93 16.43 -18.28
C SER A 539 -69.45 15.39 -17.27
N HIS A 540 -70.67 15.64 -16.80
CA HIS A 540 -71.39 14.92 -15.76
C HIS A 540 -71.76 13.46 -16.08
N THR A 541 -72.08 12.76 -14.98
CA THR A 541 -72.93 11.55 -14.83
C THR A 541 -72.28 10.22 -15.27
N GLN A 542 -72.34 9.12 -14.51
CA GLN A 542 -73.47 8.62 -13.74
C GLN A 542 -73.06 7.41 -12.84
N VAL A 543 -73.90 7.15 -11.81
CA VAL A 543 -74.14 5.87 -11.10
C VAL A 543 -73.10 5.38 -10.06
N LYS A 544 -73.45 5.60 -8.78
CA LYS A 544 -73.01 4.78 -7.64
C LYS A 544 -73.60 3.37 -7.77
N LYS A 545 -72.75 2.35 -7.88
CA LYS A 545 -73.05 0.97 -7.44
C LYS A 545 -72.08 0.61 -6.32
N THR A 546 -72.65 0.20 -5.20
CA THR A 546 -71.98 -0.38 -4.03
C THR A 546 -71.10 -1.56 -4.47
N PRO A 547 -69.79 -1.60 -4.13
CA PRO A 547 -68.96 -2.76 -4.41
C PRO A 547 -69.33 -3.87 -3.44
N LYS A 548 -69.75 -5.02 -3.97
CA LYS A 548 -69.70 -6.29 -3.24
C LYS A 548 -68.25 -6.50 -2.82
N ILE A 549 -68.02 -6.74 -1.52
CA ILE A 549 -66.71 -7.08 -0.95
C ILE A 549 -66.23 -8.37 -1.61
N HIS A 550 -65.39 -8.25 -2.65
CA HIS A 550 -64.71 -9.40 -3.24
C HIS A 550 -63.63 -9.87 -2.27
N HIS A 551 -63.67 -11.16 -1.92
CA HIS A 551 -62.63 -11.79 -1.13
C HIS A 551 -61.31 -11.70 -1.89
N VAL A 552 -60.36 -10.93 -1.35
CA VAL A 552 -59.04 -10.76 -1.96
C VAL A 552 -58.21 -12.00 -1.64
N THR A 553 -57.93 -12.78 -2.68
CA THR A 553 -56.93 -13.84 -2.69
C THR A 553 -55.59 -13.24 -3.12
N ILE A 554 -54.51 -13.58 -2.40
CA ILE A 554 -53.13 -13.24 -2.79
C ILE A 554 -52.42 -14.47 -3.34
N LYS A 555 -51.75 -14.33 -4.48
CA LYS A 555 -50.90 -15.37 -5.09
C LYS A 555 -49.42 -15.04 -4.87
N PHE A 556 -48.69 -15.91 -4.19
CA PHE A 556 -47.24 -15.86 -4.02
C PHE A 556 -46.57 -16.77 -5.04
N ASP A 557 -45.80 -16.21 -5.97
CA ASP A 557 -44.98 -17.00 -6.89
C ASP A 557 -43.59 -17.19 -6.30
N ILE A 558 -43.30 -18.39 -5.80
CA ILE A 558 -42.06 -18.74 -5.12
C ILE A 558 -40.86 -18.82 -6.06
N SER A 559 -41.06 -18.67 -7.37
CA SER A 559 -39.98 -18.65 -8.36
C SER A 559 -39.51 -17.24 -8.72
N LYS A 560 -40.16 -16.19 -8.20
CA LYS A 560 -39.77 -14.80 -8.46
C LYS A 560 -38.52 -14.42 -7.68
N THR A 561 -37.50 -13.96 -8.40
CA THR A 561 -36.19 -13.55 -7.89
C THR A 561 -35.84 -12.11 -8.25
N GLU A 562 -36.73 -11.39 -8.94
CA GLU A 562 -36.52 -10.00 -9.34
C GLU A 562 -37.23 -9.05 -8.36
N THR A 563 -36.64 -7.88 -8.11
CA THR A 563 -37.26 -6.83 -7.30
C THR A 563 -38.43 -6.22 -8.08
N MET A 564 -39.61 -6.78 -7.86
CA MET A 564 -40.83 -6.39 -8.56
C MET A 564 -42.05 -6.50 -7.65
N SER A 565 -43.12 -5.83 -8.06
CA SER A 565 -44.46 -6.11 -7.57
C SER A 565 -45.18 -7.05 -8.54
N TYR A 566 -45.94 -8.00 -8.03
CA TYR A 566 -46.72 -8.94 -8.84
C TYR A 566 -48.08 -9.24 -8.18
N ASP A 567 -48.87 -10.10 -8.84
CA ASP A 567 -50.27 -10.36 -8.47
C ASP A 567 -51.11 -9.08 -8.37
N SER A 568 -51.08 -8.26 -9.43
CA SER A 568 -51.74 -6.96 -9.48
C SER A 568 -51.28 -6.00 -8.36
N ASN A 569 -49.98 -5.96 -8.10
CA ASN A 569 -49.34 -5.15 -7.05
C ASN A 569 -49.75 -5.50 -5.62
N LYS A 570 -50.18 -6.75 -5.36
CA LYS A 570 -50.50 -7.20 -4.01
C LYS A 570 -49.31 -7.76 -3.25
N VAL A 571 -48.25 -8.16 -3.95
CA VAL A 571 -47.02 -8.70 -3.35
C VAL A 571 -45.80 -7.94 -3.87
N GLN A 572 -44.86 -7.66 -2.98
CA GLN A 572 -43.56 -7.08 -3.29
C GLN A 572 -42.45 -8.09 -2.99
N VAL A 573 -41.47 -8.23 -3.89
CA VAL A 573 -40.25 -9.01 -3.65
C VAL A 573 -39.11 -8.07 -3.29
N SER A 574 -38.36 -8.39 -2.24
CA SER A 574 -37.15 -7.65 -1.85
C SER A 574 -36.04 -7.80 -2.89
N SER A 575 -35.03 -6.95 -2.82
CA SER A 575 -33.75 -7.23 -3.48
C SER A 575 -33.16 -8.54 -2.97
N ARG A 576 -32.36 -9.18 -3.83
CA ARG A 576 -31.56 -10.36 -3.49
C ARG A 576 -30.78 -10.12 -2.21
N LYS A 577 -30.91 -11.02 -1.23
CA LYS A 577 -30.10 -11.03 -0.01
C LYS A 577 -29.23 -12.28 0.03
N LEU A 578 -27.97 -12.13 0.45
CA LEU A 578 -27.10 -13.26 0.73
C LEU A 578 -27.52 -13.89 2.06
N PHE A 579 -27.39 -15.21 2.17
CA PHE A 579 -27.53 -15.89 3.45
C PHE A 579 -26.22 -15.77 4.23
N ASP A 580 -26.24 -15.02 5.33
CA ASP A 580 -25.03 -14.58 6.04
C ASP A 580 -24.16 -15.73 6.56
N GLN A 581 -24.75 -16.91 6.80
CA GLN A 581 -23.99 -18.08 7.23
C GLN A 581 -23.29 -18.83 6.07
N CYS A 582 -23.77 -18.68 4.83
CA CYS A 582 -23.17 -19.32 3.67
C CYS A 582 -23.57 -18.62 2.37
N HIS A 583 -22.59 -17.98 1.72
CA HIS A 583 -22.78 -17.21 0.49
C HIS A 583 -23.13 -18.04 -0.76
N MET A 584 -23.17 -19.38 -0.64
CA MET A 584 -23.77 -20.25 -1.64
C MET A 584 -25.28 -20.03 -1.79
N PHE A 585 -25.94 -19.54 -0.75
CA PHE A 585 -27.38 -19.36 -0.73
C PHE A 585 -27.77 -17.88 -0.76
N ASN A 586 -28.78 -17.57 -1.56
CA ASN A 586 -29.49 -16.30 -1.50
C ASN A 586 -30.92 -16.54 -1.07
N TYR A 587 -31.59 -15.51 -0.58
CA TYR A 587 -33.02 -15.55 -0.39
C TYR A 587 -33.69 -14.25 -0.83
N TYR A 588 -34.98 -14.37 -1.12
CA TYR A 588 -35.86 -13.28 -1.48
C TYR A 588 -37.03 -13.24 -0.52
N VAL A 589 -37.42 -12.04 -0.11
CA VAL A 589 -38.54 -11.83 0.82
C VAL A 589 -39.73 -11.33 0.02
N HIS A 590 -40.81 -12.09 0.07
CA HIS A 590 -42.09 -11.77 -0.54
C HIS A 590 -43.01 -11.24 0.56
N THR A 591 -43.40 -9.97 0.46
CA THR A 591 -44.22 -9.29 1.46
C THR A 591 -45.54 -8.84 0.83
N PRO A 592 -46.69 -9.13 1.46
CA PRO A 592 -47.98 -8.62 1.00
C PRO A 592 -48.04 -7.11 1.23
N ILE A 593 -48.51 -6.36 0.23
CA ILE A 593 -48.68 -4.90 0.28
C ILE A 593 -50.06 -4.53 0.82
N VAL A 594 -51.05 -5.41 0.63
CA VAL A 594 -52.43 -5.20 1.10
C VAL A 594 -52.64 -5.85 2.47
N SER A 595 -53.34 -5.16 3.38
CA SER A 595 -53.61 -5.64 4.74
C SER A 595 -54.75 -6.65 4.82
N ASP A 596 -55.69 -6.61 3.87
CA ASP A 596 -56.97 -7.31 3.95
C ASP A 596 -57.09 -8.39 2.86
N PHE A 597 -56.65 -9.61 3.16
CA PHE A 597 -56.80 -10.78 2.29
C PHE A 597 -57.33 -11.99 3.06
N LYS A 598 -58.25 -12.76 2.44
CA LYS A 598 -58.89 -13.91 3.10
C LYS A 598 -58.21 -15.24 2.83
N SER A 599 -57.41 -15.34 1.76
CA SER A 599 -56.75 -16.57 1.36
C SER A 599 -55.42 -16.29 0.67
N ILE A 600 -54.47 -17.22 0.83
CA ILE A 600 -53.15 -17.18 0.23
C ILE A 600 -52.99 -18.42 -0.65
N LEU A 601 -52.50 -18.23 -1.86
CA LEU A 601 -52.14 -19.29 -2.80
C LEU A 601 -50.65 -19.18 -3.10
N PHE A 602 -49.91 -20.28 -2.98
CA PHE A 602 -48.51 -20.31 -3.38
C PHE A 602 -48.41 -21.03 -4.73
N GLN A 603 -47.62 -20.50 -5.64
CA GLN A 603 -47.45 -21.06 -6.99
C GLN A 603 -45.96 -21.11 -7.31
N SER A 604 -45.54 -22.12 -8.06
CA SER A 604 -44.22 -22.14 -8.70
C SER A 604 -44.41 -21.97 -10.20
N SER A 605 -44.03 -20.82 -10.76
CA SER A 605 -44.12 -20.59 -12.21
C SER A 605 -43.19 -21.49 -13.01
N VAL A 606 -42.09 -21.97 -12.41
CA VAL A 606 -41.16 -22.95 -13.02
C VAL A 606 -41.88 -24.25 -13.38
N HIS A 607 -42.87 -24.65 -12.59
CA HIS A 607 -43.65 -25.88 -12.83
C HIS A 607 -45.11 -25.63 -13.22
N LYS A 608 -45.55 -24.35 -13.26
CA LYS A 608 -46.96 -23.94 -13.41
C LYS A 608 -47.92 -24.65 -12.42
N LYS A 609 -47.46 -24.90 -11.19
CA LYS A 609 -48.20 -25.67 -10.17
C LYS A 609 -48.50 -24.85 -8.92
N THR A 610 -49.67 -25.11 -8.34
CA THR A 610 -50.09 -24.57 -7.04
C THR A 610 -49.53 -25.44 -5.92
N ILE A 611 -48.93 -24.78 -4.93
CA ILE A 611 -48.35 -25.37 -3.72
C ILE A 611 -49.24 -24.97 -2.55
N SER A 612 -49.68 -25.95 -1.77
CA SER A 612 -50.41 -25.71 -0.52
C SER A 612 -49.49 -25.95 0.67
N PHE A 613 -49.39 -24.96 1.56
CA PHE A 613 -48.75 -25.10 2.86
C PHE A 613 -49.85 -25.28 3.92
N ASN A 614 -49.78 -26.37 4.68
CA ASN A 614 -50.80 -26.65 5.69
C ASN A 614 -50.72 -25.69 6.88
N GLY A 615 -51.89 -25.31 7.41
CA GLY A 615 -52.01 -24.65 8.72
C GLY A 615 -51.62 -23.18 8.75
N ILE A 616 -51.72 -22.46 7.63
CA ILE A 616 -51.42 -21.02 7.55
C ILE A 616 -52.73 -20.23 7.43
N SER A 617 -53.07 -19.50 8.49
CA SER A 617 -54.17 -18.52 8.44
C SER A 617 -53.70 -17.26 7.71
N ALA A 618 -54.54 -16.74 6.80
CA ALA A 618 -54.27 -15.48 6.09
C ALA A 618 -54.00 -14.32 7.06
N ASN A 619 -54.71 -14.29 8.20
CA ASN A 619 -54.58 -13.25 9.22
C ASN A 619 -53.26 -13.30 10.00
N ASP A 620 -52.57 -14.44 9.99
CA ASP A 620 -51.33 -14.67 10.74
C ASP A 620 -50.08 -14.52 9.86
N PHE A 621 -50.20 -14.52 8.53
CA PHE A 621 -49.07 -14.43 7.60
C PHE A 621 -48.46 -13.01 7.56
N GLN A 622 -47.14 -12.91 7.57
CA GLN A 622 -46.41 -11.64 7.47
C GLN A 622 -45.53 -11.58 6.21
N SER A 623 -44.74 -12.61 5.95
CA SER A 623 -43.85 -12.65 4.77
C SER A 623 -43.40 -14.07 4.45
N LEU A 624 -42.96 -14.27 3.22
CA LEU A 624 -42.39 -15.52 2.73
C LEU A 624 -40.94 -15.29 2.31
N TYR A 625 -40.02 -16.06 2.87
CA TYR A 625 -38.62 -16.10 2.48
C TYR A 625 -38.41 -17.34 1.62
N VAL A 626 -37.88 -17.17 0.40
CA VAL A 626 -37.57 -18.29 -0.48
C VAL A 626 -36.07 -18.34 -0.72
N TYR A 627 -35.47 -19.47 -0.37
CA TYR A 627 -34.03 -19.71 -0.44
C TYR A 627 -33.67 -20.43 -1.74
N PHE A 628 -32.58 -19.96 -2.36
CA PHE A 628 -32.05 -20.46 -3.62
C PHE A 628 -30.55 -20.70 -3.48
N ASN A 629 -30.03 -21.69 -4.20
CA ASN A 629 -28.60 -21.76 -4.44
C ASN A 629 -28.24 -20.68 -5.49
N LYS A 630 -27.25 -19.84 -5.19
CA LYS A 630 -26.75 -18.74 -6.05
C LYS A 630 -26.41 -19.20 -7.47
N TYR A 631 -25.93 -20.43 -7.61
CA TYR A 631 -25.55 -21.02 -8.88
C TYR A 631 -26.75 -21.64 -9.63
N PHE A 632 -27.92 -21.76 -8.97
CA PHE A 632 -29.18 -22.27 -9.52
C PHE A 632 -30.38 -21.38 -9.13
N PRO A 633 -30.40 -20.11 -9.56
CA PRO A 633 -31.39 -19.14 -9.09
C PRO A 633 -32.84 -19.47 -9.48
N ASN A 634 -33.05 -20.42 -10.40
CA ASN A 634 -34.37 -20.81 -10.90
C ASN A 634 -34.99 -21.99 -10.14
N LYS A 635 -34.31 -22.54 -9.13
CA LYS A 635 -34.78 -23.70 -8.36
C LYS A 635 -34.89 -23.34 -6.87
N PRO A 636 -36.10 -23.07 -6.35
CA PRO A 636 -36.27 -22.79 -4.94
C PRO A 636 -35.98 -24.07 -4.13
N ILE A 637 -35.20 -23.94 -3.07
CA ILE A 637 -34.75 -25.08 -2.26
C ILE A 637 -35.67 -25.24 -1.05
N LEU A 638 -35.84 -24.14 -0.31
CA LEU A 638 -36.54 -24.11 0.96
C LEU A 638 -37.33 -22.80 1.08
N ALA A 639 -38.49 -22.86 1.74
CA ALA A 639 -39.30 -21.69 2.06
C ALA A 639 -39.42 -21.54 3.58
N LYS A 640 -39.20 -20.33 4.08
CA LYS A 640 -39.52 -19.94 5.46
C LYS A 640 -40.69 -18.98 5.44
N ILE A 641 -41.77 -19.33 6.13
CA ILE A 641 -42.93 -18.47 6.28
C ILE A 641 -42.88 -17.81 7.65
N GLN A 642 -42.86 -16.49 7.64
CA GLN A 642 -42.99 -15.67 8.84
C GLN A 642 -44.47 -15.45 9.13
N THR A 643 -44.88 -15.82 10.34
CA THR A 643 -46.21 -15.52 10.88
C THR A 643 -46.11 -14.68 12.15
N LYS A 644 -47.24 -14.12 12.59
CA LYS A 644 -47.35 -13.43 13.89
C LYS A 644 -47.01 -14.34 15.08
N ARG A 645 -47.14 -15.66 14.93
CA ARG A 645 -46.92 -16.66 15.99
C ARG A 645 -45.52 -17.29 15.94
N GLY A 646 -44.70 -16.94 14.96
CA GLY A 646 -43.37 -17.51 14.77
C GLY A 646 -43.08 -17.87 13.31
N GLU A 647 -41.98 -18.60 13.12
CA GLU A 647 -41.48 -19.02 11.82
C GLU A 647 -41.81 -20.49 11.55
N LYS A 648 -42.11 -20.81 10.28
CA LYS A 648 -42.34 -22.18 9.81
C LYS A 648 -41.50 -22.46 8.59
N TYR A 649 -40.93 -23.65 8.49
CA TYR A 649 -40.02 -24.03 7.42
C TYR A 649 -40.63 -25.14 6.56
N TYR A 650 -40.45 -25.06 5.25
CA TYR A 650 -41.03 -26.00 4.28
C TYR A 650 -39.99 -26.37 3.23
N ARG A 651 -39.84 -27.67 2.98
CA ARG A 651 -38.82 -28.26 2.08
C ARG A 651 -39.45 -28.90 0.85
N ASN A 652 -38.65 -29.49 -0.03
CA ASN A 652 -39.13 -30.26 -1.19
C ASN A 652 -40.00 -29.43 -2.16
N LEU A 653 -39.63 -28.17 -2.39
CA LEU A 653 -40.39 -27.23 -3.24
C LEU A 653 -40.38 -27.57 -4.75
N VAL A 654 -39.63 -28.60 -5.17
CA VAL A 654 -39.33 -28.93 -6.58
C VAL A 654 -39.85 -30.33 -6.98
N GLN A 655 -40.76 -30.96 -6.22
CA GLN A 655 -41.28 -32.29 -6.56
C GLN A 655 -42.25 -32.27 -7.77
N ASN A 656 -42.21 -33.35 -8.56
CA ASN A 656 -42.79 -33.37 -9.91
C ASN A 656 -44.19 -34.01 -10.01
N THR A 657 -45.12 -33.75 -9.08
CA THR A 657 -46.52 -34.24 -9.14
C THR A 657 -47.51 -33.08 -9.37
N GLN A 658 -48.72 -33.34 -9.89
CA GLN A 658 -49.63 -32.30 -10.43
C GLN A 658 -50.23 -31.36 -9.36
N THR A 659 -50.42 -31.83 -8.13
CA THR A 659 -50.75 -31.04 -6.93
C THR A 659 -50.22 -31.80 -5.72
N TYR A 660 -49.44 -31.18 -4.85
CA TYR A 660 -49.01 -31.82 -3.61
C TYR A 660 -48.93 -30.83 -2.45
N THR A 661 -49.18 -31.37 -1.26
CA THR A 661 -49.09 -30.65 0.00
C THR A 661 -47.67 -30.75 0.51
N ILE A 662 -47.06 -29.62 0.82
CA ILE A 662 -45.70 -29.59 1.37
C ILE A 662 -45.79 -29.69 2.89
N GLN A 663 -45.04 -30.63 3.47
CA GLN A 663 -44.96 -30.79 4.91
C GLN A 663 -44.01 -29.76 5.54
N GLU A 664 -44.40 -29.27 6.70
CA GLU A 664 -43.58 -28.41 7.56
C GLU A 664 -42.40 -29.23 8.10
N ASP A 665 -41.18 -28.70 8.01
CA ASP A 665 -40.00 -29.28 8.65
C ASP A 665 -39.85 -28.66 10.04
N THR A 666 -40.30 -29.40 11.05
CA THR A 666 -40.28 -28.98 12.47
C THR A 666 -38.91 -29.15 13.13
N LEU A 667 -37.93 -29.72 12.42
CA LEU A 667 -36.57 -29.91 12.94
C LEU A 667 -35.71 -28.65 12.79
N ILE A 668 -36.13 -27.67 11.99
CA ILE A 668 -35.42 -26.41 11.80
C ILE A 668 -35.87 -25.41 12.88
N LYS A 669 -35.00 -25.18 13.86
CA LYS A 669 -35.21 -24.26 15.00
C LYS A 669 -34.30 -23.04 14.95
N ASN A 670 -33.19 -23.12 14.22
CA ASN A 670 -32.20 -22.05 14.11
C ASN A 670 -31.54 -22.01 12.71
N ASN A 671 -30.77 -20.94 12.46
CA ASN A 671 -30.10 -20.74 11.17
C ASN A 671 -29.06 -21.83 10.84
N SER A 672 -28.39 -22.41 11.85
CA SER A 672 -27.39 -23.47 11.63
C SER A 672 -28.04 -24.76 11.12
N GLU A 673 -29.18 -25.14 11.69
CA GLU A 673 -29.98 -26.27 11.22
C GLU A 673 -30.57 -25.99 9.82
N LEU A 674 -31.02 -24.76 9.59
CA LEU A 674 -31.46 -24.30 8.27
C LEU A 674 -30.36 -24.48 7.21
N LEU A 675 -29.11 -24.09 7.52
CA LEU A 675 -27.99 -24.25 6.61
C LEU A 675 -27.71 -25.71 6.25
N VAL A 676 -27.72 -26.60 7.24
CA VAL A 676 -27.55 -28.04 7.01
C VAL A 676 -28.63 -28.54 6.05
N LYS A 677 -29.89 -28.13 6.24
CA LYS A 677 -30.99 -28.52 5.34
C LYS A 677 -30.90 -27.91 3.95
N LEU A 678 -30.43 -26.67 3.84
CA LEU A 678 -30.16 -26.02 2.54
C LEU A 678 -29.07 -26.77 1.75
N ILE A 679 -28.00 -27.22 2.42
CA ILE A 679 -26.93 -28.02 1.80
C ILE A 679 -27.46 -29.38 1.36
N GLU A 680 -28.13 -30.12 2.25
CA GLU A 680 -28.73 -31.43 1.93
C GLU A 680 -29.65 -31.36 0.70
N ASP A 681 -30.58 -30.41 0.69
CA ASP A 681 -31.53 -30.25 -0.42
C ASP A 681 -30.85 -29.72 -1.68
N SER A 682 -29.88 -28.81 -1.55
CA SER A 682 -29.10 -28.35 -2.70
C SER A 682 -28.35 -29.49 -3.38
N ASP A 683 -27.66 -30.32 -2.60
CA ASP A 683 -26.90 -31.46 -3.14
C ASP A 683 -27.83 -32.45 -3.84
N LYS A 684 -28.99 -32.73 -3.23
CA LYS A 684 -30.03 -33.61 -3.79
C LYS A 684 -30.63 -33.10 -5.11
N TYR A 685 -30.94 -31.81 -5.22
CA TYR A 685 -31.71 -31.27 -6.36
C TYR A 685 -30.86 -30.69 -7.50
N ASN A 686 -29.62 -30.29 -7.22
CA ASN A 686 -28.80 -29.56 -8.19
C ASN A 686 -27.69 -30.41 -8.85
N LYS A 687 -27.57 -31.70 -8.52
CA LYS A 687 -26.47 -32.56 -9.01
C LYS A 687 -25.09 -31.90 -8.78
N ARG A 688 -24.90 -31.42 -7.56
CA ARG A 688 -23.66 -30.81 -7.07
C ARG A 688 -23.37 -31.38 -5.70
N LEU A 689 -22.11 -31.40 -5.29
CA LEU A 689 -21.72 -31.95 -3.98
C LEU A 689 -21.02 -30.89 -3.15
N THR A 690 -21.37 -30.83 -1.87
CA THR A 690 -20.76 -29.85 -0.96
C THR A 690 -19.78 -30.57 -0.03
N PHE A 691 -18.46 -30.42 -0.28
CA PHE A 691 -17.40 -30.95 0.58
C PHE A 691 -17.30 -30.11 1.86
N GLN A 692 -17.67 -30.70 2.99
CA GLN A 692 -17.55 -30.13 4.33
C GLN A 692 -16.25 -30.63 4.97
N ILE A 693 -15.16 -29.88 4.78
CA ILE A 693 -13.79 -30.35 5.07
C ILE A 693 -13.45 -30.44 6.57
N ASN A 694 -14.33 -29.91 7.43
CA ASN A 694 -14.24 -30.04 8.89
C ASN A 694 -14.82 -31.37 9.40
N LYS A 695 -15.53 -32.15 8.56
CA LYS A 695 -16.01 -33.48 8.95
C LYS A 695 -14.86 -34.48 8.91
N LYS A 696 -14.75 -35.30 9.95
CA LYS A 696 -13.62 -36.23 10.17
C LYS A 696 -13.99 -37.70 10.02
N GLU A 697 -15.27 -38.02 9.97
CA GLU A 697 -15.77 -39.39 9.86
C GLU A 697 -17.18 -39.43 9.25
N GLY A 698 -17.59 -40.64 8.86
CA GLY A 698 -18.92 -40.95 8.35
C GLY A 698 -19.11 -40.65 6.87
N THR A 699 -20.38 -40.71 6.45
CA THR A 699 -20.82 -40.51 5.07
C THR A 699 -21.84 -39.37 5.06
N TYR A 700 -21.74 -38.45 4.10
CA TYR A 700 -22.73 -37.40 3.92
C TYR A 700 -22.95 -37.11 2.44
N SER A 701 -24.21 -36.86 2.06
CA SER A 701 -24.62 -36.76 0.66
C SER A 701 -24.15 -38.00 -0.14
N SER A 702 -23.13 -37.85 -0.99
CA SER A 702 -22.47 -38.93 -1.74
C SER A 702 -20.94 -38.90 -1.54
N ILE A 703 -20.51 -38.50 -0.33
CA ILE A 703 -19.10 -38.38 0.05
C ILE A 703 -18.83 -39.30 1.24
N ASN A 704 -17.81 -40.15 1.12
CA ASN A 704 -17.26 -40.97 2.18
C ASN A 704 -15.95 -40.38 2.69
N ILE A 705 -15.72 -40.44 4.00
CA ILE A 705 -14.49 -39.94 4.63
C ILE A 705 -13.63 -41.13 5.07
N SER A 706 -12.41 -41.22 4.54
CA SER A 706 -11.40 -42.14 5.04
C SER A 706 -10.30 -41.41 5.81
N THR A 707 -9.76 -42.04 6.84
CA THR A 707 -8.77 -41.44 7.74
C THR A 707 -7.46 -42.20 7.63
N HIS A 708 -6.36 -41.46 7.48
CA HIS A 708 -5.01 -42.02 7.50
C HIS A 708 -4.17 -41.27 8.54
N LYS A 709 -3.71 -41.99 9.56
CA LYS A 709 -2.83 -41.44 10.59
C LYS A 709 -1.38 -41.69 10.20
N SER A 710 -0.61 -40.63 10.01
CA SER A 710 0.80 -40.72 9.64
C SER A 710 1.67 -41.03 10.85
N LYS A 711 2.75 -41.80 10.64
CA LYS A 711 3.82 -41.99 11.63
C LYS A 711 4.55 -40.68 11.99
N HIS A 712 4.37 -39.63 11.19
CA HIS A 712 4.96 -38.32 11.39
C HIS A 712 4.08 -37.38 12.24
N GLY A 713 3.06 -37.87 12.94
CA GLY A 713 2.30 -37.08 13.94
C GLY A 713 1.24 -36.15 13.36
N TYR A 714 0.73 -36.45 12.16
CA TYR A 714 -0.39 -35.76 11.55
C TYR A 714 -1.44 -36.76 11.05
N THR A 715 -2.68 -36.29 10.93
CA THR A 715 -3.80 -37.08 10.42
C THR A 715 -4.32 -36.45 9.12
N LYS A 716 -4.51 -37.29 8.10
CA LYS A 716 -5.12 -36.94 6.82
C LYS A 716 -6.53 -37.50 6.75
N TYR A 717 -7.50 -36.64 6.44
CA TYR A 717 -8.88 -37.04 6.14
C TYR A 717 -9.13 -36.88 4.64
N THR A 718 -9.59 -37.94 3.98
CA THR A 718 -9.83 -37.97 2.53
C THR A 718 -11.33 -38.06 2.29
N HIS A 719 -11.89 -37.02 1.70
CA HIS A 719 -13.28 -36.97 1.25
C HIS A 719 -13.35 -37.44 -0.19
N SER A 720 -13.91 -38.63 -0.41
CA SER A 720 -14.03 -39.24 -1.74
C SER A 720 -15.48 -39.49 -2.11
N LEU A 721 -15.78 -39.47 -3.40
CA LEU A 721 -17.10 -39.77 -3.92
C LEU A 721 -17.47 -41.24 -3.67
N THR A 722 -18.72 -41.51 -3.29
CA THR A 722 -19.27 -42.88 -3.18
C THR A 722 -19.77 -43.43 -4.52
N THR A 723 -19.95 -42.57 -5.52
CA THR A 723 -20.47 -42.89 -6.86
C THR A 723 -19.41 -42.63 -7.92
N SER A 724 -19.47 -43.35 -9.04
CA SER A 724 -18.61 -43.12 -10.21
C SER A 724 -18.94 -41.84 -10.98
N ASP A 725 -20.08 -41.20 -10.68
CA ASP A 725 -20.52 -39.97 -11.34
C ASP A 725 -19.66 -38.78 -10.92
N SER A 726 -19.21 -38.00 -11.91
CA SER A 726 -18.50 -36.74 -11.67
C SER A 726 -19.50 -35.61 -11.43
N TYR A 727 -19.48 -35.08 -10.20
CA TYR A 727 -20.24 -33.89 -9.83
C TYR A 727 -19.28 -32.72 -9.61
N LYS A 728 -19.67 -31.52 -10.07
CA LYS A 728 -18.98 -30.34 -9.55
C LYS A 728 -19.35 -30.13 -8.08
N GLY A 729 -18.45 -29.56 -7.31
CA GLY A 729 -18.62 -29.38 -5.90
C GLY A 729 -18.15 -28.04 -5.36
N PHE A 730 -18.61 -27.79 -4.14
CA PHE A 730 -18.30 -26.61 -3.33
C PHE A 730 -17.50 -27.03 -2.11
N LEU A 731 -16.58 -26.18 -1.66
CA LEU A 731 -15.77 -26.44 -0.48
C LEU A 731 -16.14 -25.51 0.66
N LEU A 732 -16.55 -26.11 1.79
CA LEU A 732 -16.93 -25.44 3.01
C LEU A 732 -16.03 -25.87 4.18
N TYR A 733 -15.55 -24.90 4.95
CA TYR A 733 -14.94 -25.09 6.26
C TYR A 733 -15.77 -24.35 7.31
N ASN A 734 -16.20 -25.07 8.36
CA ASN A 734 -17.12 -24.54 9.37
C ASN A 734 -18.37 -23.89 8.76
N ASN A 735 -18.92 -24.55 7.73
CA ASN A 735 -20.10 -24.14 6.95
C ASN A 735 -19.95 -22.86 6.12
N VAL A 736 -18.75 -22.27 6.05
CA VAL A 736 -18.45 -21.10 5.22
C VAL A 736 -17.57 -21.52 4.04
N GLN A 737 -17.77 -20.92 2.86
CA GLN A 737 -16.87 -21.17 1.73
C GLN A 737 -15.44 -20.78 2.08
N LEU A 738 -14.46 -21.52 1.57
CA LEU A 738 -13.05 -21.22 1.83
C LEU A 738 -12.72 -19.78 1.43
N LEU A 739 -12.16 -19.05 2.40
CA LEU A 739 -11.84 -17.63 2.27
C LEU A 739 -10.35 -17.45 2.04
N GLY A 740 -9.97 -16.72 1.00
CA GLY A 740 -8.61 -16.30 0.69
C GLY A 740 -8.40 -14.81 0.95
N ARG A 741 -7.22 -14.32 0.56
CA ARG A 741 -6.79 -12.93 0.73
C ARG A 741 -6.50 -12.28 -0.61
N VAL A 742 -7.16 -11.15 -0.90
CA VAL A 742 -6.91 -10.31 -2.09
C VAL A 742 -6.94 -8.85 -1.64
N ASP A 743 -5.87 -8.10 -1.88
CA ASP A 743 -5.71 -6.69 -1.49
C ASP A 743 -6.04 -6.41 -0.02
N GLY A 744 -5.60 -7.30 0.89
CA GLY A 744 -5.87 -7.22 2.33
C GLY A 744 -7.30 -7.57 2.75
N ARG A 745 -8.21 -7.89 1.81
CA ARG A 745 -9.60 -8.27 2.11
C ARG A 745 -9.78 -9.78 2.10
N THR A 746 -10.62 -10.26 3.02
CA THR A 746 -11.09 -11.65 3.02
C THR A 746 -12.13 -11.82 1.91
N VAL A 747 -11.88 -12.72 0.96
CA VAL A 747 -12.80 -13.01 -0.15
C VAL A 747 -12.97 -14.50 -0.36
N THR A 748 -14.13 -14.96 -0.83
CA THR A 748 -14.31 -16.37 -1.23
C THR A 748 -13.35 -16.73 -2.37
N ILE A 749 -12.71 -17.89 -2.28
CA ILE A 749 -11.85 -18.41 -3.34
C ILE A 749 -12.74 -19.01 -4.43
N GLU A 750 -13.25 -18.19 -5.34
CA GLU A 750 -14.20 -18.63 -6.38
C GLU A 750 -13.58 -19.67 -7.34
N GLU A 751 -12.24 -19.69 -7.54
CA GLU A 751 -11.57 -20.65 -8.44
C GLU A 751 -11.66 -22.12 -8.01
N ILE A 752 -11.96 -22.39 -6.73
CA ILE A 752 -12.15 -23.75 -6.21
C ILE A 752 -13.63 -24.09 -5.95
N GLN A 753 -14.55 -23.18 -6.24
CA GLN A 753 -15.98 -23.40 -6.10
C GLN A 753 -16.57 -23.83 -7.46
N ASP A 754 -17.61 -24.66 -7.45
CA ASP A 754 -18.23 -25.22 -8.65
C ASP A 754 -17.22 -25.97 -9.56
N GLN A 755 -16.32 -26.78 -8.98
CA GLN A 755 -15.32 -27.57 -9.73
C GLN A 755 -15.48 -29.08 -9.50
N VAL A 756 -15.06 -29.91 -10.45
CA VAL A 756 -15.08 -31.38 -10.28
C VAL A 756 -13.86 -31.81 -9.47
N TYR A 757 -14.06 -32.64 -8.45
CA TYR A 757 -12.97 -33.20 -7.64
C TYR A 757 -13.15 -34.71 -7.52
N ASP A 758 -12.07 -35.46 -7.71
CA ASP A 758 -12.07 -36.91 -7.46
C ASP A 758 -12.04 -37.16 -5.95
N SER A 759 -11.24 -36.36 -5.22
CA SER A 759 -11.22 -36.32 -3.76
C SER A 759 -10.65 -35.03 -3.20
N VAL A 760 -10.98 -34.74 -1.95
CA VAL A 760 -10.44 -33.62 -1.16
C VAL A 760 -9.72 -34.19 0.05
N GLU A 761 -8.41 -34.01 0.15
CA GLU A 761 -7.62 -34.43 1.31
C GLU A 761 -7.34 -33.23 2.23
N VAL A 762 -7.54 -33.41 3.53
CA VAL A 762 -7.40 -32.36 4.54
C VAL A 762 -6.46 -32.85 5.62
N TYR A 763 -5.43 -32.06 5.90
CA TYR A 763 -4.35 -32.42 6.81
C TYR A 763 -4.43 -31.61 8.10
N TYR A 764 -4.37 -32.32 9.22
CA TYR A 764 -4.41 -31.78 10.58
C TYR A 764 -3.22 -32.30 11.38
N PHE A 765 -2.76 -31.52 12.35
CA PHE A 765 -1.87 -32.08 13.35
C PHE A 765 -2.63 -32.93 14.37
N ASP A 766 -1.98 -33.99 14.87
CA ASP A 766 -2.60 -34.88 15.85
C ASP A 766 -2.94 -34.16 17.17
N ILE A 767 -2.17 -33.11 17.47
CA ILE A 767 -2.24 -32.31 18.70
C ILE A 767 -3.32 -31.23 18.64
N ASP A 768 -3.68 -30.77 17.44
CA ASP A 768 -4.71 -29.79 17.19
C ASP A 768 -5.57 -30.22 16.00
N LYS A 769 -6.52 -31.10 16.31
CA LYS A 769 -7.42 -31.68 15.31
C LYS A 769 -8.45 -30.67 14.81
N ASP A 770 -8.57 -29.49 15.40
CA ASP A 770 -9.63 -28.54 15.05
C ASP A 770 -9.17 -27.51 14.00
N LEU A 771 -7.85 -27.43 13.79
CA LEU A 771 -7.22 -26.53 12.85
C LEU A 771 -6.70 -27.29 11.61
N PRO A 772 -7.41 -27.25 10.47
CA PRO A 772 -6.86 -27.77 9.22
C PRO A 772 -5.74 -26.86 8.74
N LEU A 773 -4.64 -27.46 8.30
CA LEU A 773 -3.43 -26.74 7.93
C LEU A 773 -3.23 -26.74 6.41
N LEU A 774 -3.51 -27.86 5.76
CA LEU A 774 -3.29 -28.03 4.34
C LEU A 774 -4.48 -28.78 3.72
N ILE A 775 -4.89 -28.36 2.53
CA ILE A 775 -5.90 -29.03 1.71
C ILE A 775 -5.24 -29.40 0.39
N ASN A 776 -5.44 -30.63 -0.06
CA ASN A 776 -5.07 -31.10 -1.39
C ASN A 776 -6.33 -31.46 -2.17
N LEU A 777 -6.59 -30.70 -3.23
CA LEU A 777 -7.72 -30.88 -4.13
C LEU A 777 -7.26 -31.74 -5.31
N LYS A 778 -7.75 -32.99 -5.37
CA LYS A 778 -7.40 -33.92 -6.44
C LYS A 778 -8.42 -33.82 -7.58
N GLN A 779 -7.93 -33.49 -8.76
CA GLN A 779 -8.66 -33.51 -10.03
C GLN A 779 -7.91 -34.43 -10.99
N SER A 780 -8.59 -34.98 -11.99
CA SER A 780 -8.18 -36.18 -12.73
C SER A 780 -6.71 -36.22 -13.19
N GLU A 781 -6.12 -35.07 -13.52
CA GLU A 781 -4.69 -34.95 -13.89
C GLU A 781 -3.91 -33.87 -13.10
N SER A 782 -4.51 -33.22 -12.10
CA SER A 782 -3.87 -32.13 -11.37
C SER A 782 -4.24 -32.08 -9.89
N ASN A 783 -3.27 -31.69 -9.06
CA ASN A 783 -3.44 -31.50 -7.63
C ASN A 783 -3.26 -30.02 -7.30
N PHE A 784 -4.25 -29.43 -6.63
CA PHE A 784 -4.15 -28.06 -6.13
C PHE A 784 -4.02 -28.06 -4.62
N LEU A 785 -2.94 -27.46 -4.12
CA LEU A 785 -2.68 -27.36 -2.70
C LEU A 785 -3.09 -25.99 -2.18
N TYR A 786 -3.71 -25.97 -1.00
CA TYR A 786 -4.08 -24.76 -0.29
C TYR A 786 -3.61 -24.85 1.15
N SER A 787 -2.81 -23.88 1.59
CA SER A 787 -2.36 -23.77 2.98
C SER A 787 -3.18 -22.74 3.73
N ASN A 788 -3.45 -23.05 5.00
CA ASN A 788 -4.04 -22.12 5.95
C ASN A 788 -2.93 -21.21 6.48
N LYS A 789 -3.10 -19.90 6.32
CA LYS A 789 -2.16 -18.86 6.72
C LYS A 789 -2.88 -17.85 7.63
N LYS A 790 -2.12 -17.06 8.38
CA LYS A 790 -2.63 -16.00 9.25
C LYS A 790 -1.83 -14.72 9.01
N ASP A 791 -2.55 -13.62 8.93
CA ASP A 791 -1.98 -12.27 8.90
C ASP A 791 -2.67 -11.40 9.97
N GLU A 792 -2.44 -10.09 9.93
CA GLU A 792 -3.06 -9.12 10.86
C GLU A 792 -4.60 -9.07 10.77
N PHE A 793 -5.19 -9.56 9.66
CA PHE A 793 -6.64 -9.61 9.44
C PHE A 793 -7.24 -11.00 9.72
N GLY A 794 -6.45 -11.94 10.25
CA GLY A 794 -6.89 -13.28 10.64
C GLY A 794 -6.50 -14.38 9.67
N ALA A 795 -7.12 -15.56 9.84
CA ALA A 795 -6.80 -16.75 9.06
C ALA A 795 -7.42 -16.73 7.65
N TYR A 796 -6.69 -17.25 6.66
CA TYR A 796 -7.12 -17.34 5.27
C TYR A 796 -6.42 -18.50 4.54
N TRP A 797 -7.01 -18.96 3.45
CA TRP A 797 -6.47 -20.00 2.60
C TRP A 797 -5.71 -19.41 1.41
N HIS A 798 -4.55 -20.00 1.09
CA HIS A 798 -3.69 -19.54 0.02
C HIS A 798 -3.19 -20.72 -0.82
N LYS A 799 -3.22 -20.55 -2.14
CA LYS A 799 -2.73 -21.55 -3.09
C LYS A 799 -1.23 -21.78 -2.88
N ASP A 800 -0.84 -23.03 -2.71
CA ASP A 800 0.53 -23.43 -2.37
C ASP A 800 1.18 -24.22 -3.51
N ASN A 801 2.50 -24.08 -3.62
CA ASN A 801 3.31 -24.74 -4.65
C ASN A 801 4.33 -25.67 -3.97
N VAL A 802 3.85 -26.74 -3.34
CA VAL A 802 4.73 -27.75 -2.74
C VAL A 802 5.26 -28.67 -3.84
N LYS A 803 6.58 -28.62 -4.08
CA LYS A 803 7.27 -29.55 -4.97
C LYS A 803 7.48 -30.88 -4.26
N ASN A 804 7.33 -32.00 -4.97
CA ASN A 804 7.56 -33.36 -4.46
C ASN A 804 6.68 -33.71 -3.25
N PHE A 805 5.41 -33.99 -3.49
CA PHE A 805 4.41 -34.28 -2.46
C PHE A 805 4.59 -35.67 -1.83
N ASN A 806 5.55 -35.80 -0.89
CA ASN A 806 5.81 -37.00 -0.09
C ASN A 806 5.54 -36.76 1.41
N GLU A 807 5.53 -37.81 2.23
CA GLU A 807 5.17 -37.69 3.65
C GLU A 807 6.07 -36.74 4.45
N GLU A 808 7.37 -36.71 4.14
CA GLU A 808 8.35 -35.88 4.84
C GLU A 808 8.18 -34.39 4.50
N ASN A 809 8.00 -34.07 3.22
CA ASN A 809 7.74 -32.71 2.76
C ASN A 809 6.39 -32.18 3.27
N ILE A 810 5.38 -33.05 3.35
CA ILE A 810 4.10 -32.70 3.98
C ILE A 810 4.32 -32.39 5.46
N LYS A 811 5.05 -33.23 6.20
CA LYS A 811 5.35 -32.97 7.61
C LYS A 811 6.05 -31.63 7.82
N ASN A 812 7.13 -31.37 7.09
CA ASN A 812 7.87 -30.11 7.18
C ASN A 812 6.98 -28.90 6.86
N LYS A 813 6.10 -29.04 5.88
CA LYS A 813 5.14 -27.99 5.54
C LYS A 813 4.12 -27.77 6.65
N LEU A 814 3.57 -28.85 7.22
CA LEU A 814 2.62 -28.76 8.32
C LEU A 814 3.26 -28.10 9.55
N ASP A 815 4.49 -28.47 9.90
CA ASP A 815 5.25 -27.87 11.01
C ASP A 815 5.38 -26.36 10.83
N PHE A 816 5.82 -25.94 9.65
CA PHE A 816 5.91 -24.54 9.29
C PHE A 816 4.57 -23.82 9.41
N LEU A 817 3.50 -24.37 8.84
CA LEU A 817 2.18 -23.74 8.87
C LEU A 817 1.64 -23.63 10.30
N TYR A 818 1.78 -24.68 11.11
CA TYR A 818 1.34 -24.65 12.49
C TYR A 818 2.14 -23.64 13.33
N TYR A 819 3.46 -23.59 13.16
CA TYR A 819 4.30 -22.56 13.78
C TYR A 819 3.78 -21.16 13.45
N MET A 820 3.54 -20.86 12.17
CA MET A 820 3.09 -19.54 11.72
C MET A 820 1.67 -19.18 12.19
N LEU A 821 0.77 -20.16 12.34
CA LEU A 821 -0.61 -19.92 12.80
C LEU A 821 -0.71 -19.76 14.32
N LYS A 822 0.29 -20.22 15.06
CA LYS A 822 0.33 -20.28 16.53
C LYS A 822 1.35 -19.30 17.12
N LYS A 823 1.47 -19.30 18.44
CA LYS A 823 2.42 -18.46 19.20
C LYS A 823 3.64 -19.28 19.60
N SER A 824 4.74 -18.60 19.88
CA SER A 824 5.95 -19.22 20.44
C SER A 824 6.13 -18.84 21.90
N ILE A 825 6.70 -19.78 22.68
CA ILE A 825 7.21 -19.47 24.03
C ILE A 825 8.47 -18.63 23.87
N VAL A 826 8.54 -17.53 24.63
CA VAL A 826 9.70 -16.66 24.72
C VAL A 826 10.71 -17.25 25.71
N ILE A 827 11.91 -17.49 25.22
CA ILE A 827 13.07 -17.91 26.03
C ILE A 827 14.04 -16.74 26.09
N GLU A 828 14.16 -16.15 27.27
CA GLU A 828 15.15 -15.10 27.53
C GLU A 828 16.48 -15.78 27.88
N ILE A 829 17.57 -15.32 27.25
CA ILE A 829 18.94 -15.74 27.45
C ILE A 829 19.73 -14.57 28.03
N ASP A 830 20.09 -14.68 29.30
CA ASP A 830 20.81 -13.71 30.12
C ASP A 830 21.74 -14.47 31.07
N SER A 831 22.76 -13.78 31.54
CA SER A 831 23.76 -14.27 32.48
C SER A 831 23.33 -14.13 33.94
N THR A 832 22.30 -13.33 34.23
CA THR A 832 21.79 -13.06 35.58
C THR A 832 20.35 -13.54 35.72
N TYR A 833 20.10 -14.63 36.46
CA TYR A 833 18.71 -15.02 36.77
C TYR A 833 18.48 -15.48 38.21
N ASP A 834 17.28 -15.14 38.68
CA ASP A 834 16.49 -15.91 39.65
C ASP A 834 16.31 -17.38 39.18
N SER A 835 16.00 -18.29 40.10
CA SER A 835 15.82 -19.73 39.80
C SER A 835 14.67 -20.06 38.83
N SER A 836 13.84 -19.09 38.45
CA SER A 836 12.75 -19.25 37.45
C SER A 836 12.19 -17.91 36.95
N TYR A 837 11.56 -17.89 35.76
CA TYR A 837 10.79 -16.75 35.25
C TYR A 837 9.46 -17.16 34.61
N GLN A 838 8.53 -16.21 34.44
CA GLN A 838 7.19 -16.47 33.91
C GLN A 838 7.20 -16.75 32.41
N MET A 839 6.45 -17.75 31.96
CA MET A 839 6.28 -18.04 30.53
C MET A 839 5.51 -16.91 29.83
N LYS A 840 6.04 -16.44 28.69
CA LYS A 840 5.39 -15.46 27.80
C LYS A 840 5.17 -16.06 26.43
N LEU A 841 4.04 -15.74 25.80
CA LEU A 841 3.72 -16.11 24.42
C LEU A 841 3.82 -14.91 23.49
N ILE A 842 4.48 -15.12 22.34
CA ILE A 842 4.64 -14.13 21.27
C ILE A 842 4.07 -14.66 19.96
N GLU A 843 3.44 -13.81 19.14
CA GLU A 843 2.92 -14.21 17.82
C GLU A 843 4.06 -14.51 16.83
N ASN A 844 3.88 -15.52 15.97
CA ASN A 844 4.87 -15.94 14.96
C ASN A 844 4.62 -15.25 13.61
N MET A 845 4.56 -13.92 13.59
CA MET A 845 4.47 -13.15 12.35
C MET A 845 5.86 -12.86 11.78
N GLN A 846 6.02 -12.87 10.46
CA GLN A 846 7.24 -12.35 9.81
C GLN A 846 7.34 -10.85 10.07
N ALA A 847 8.21 -10.50 11.01
CA ALA A 847 8.39 -9.16 11.55
C ALA A 847 9.85 -8.73 11.36
N ASP A 848 10.06 -7.47 11.00
CA ASP A 848 11.37 -6.84 11.12
C ASP A 848 11.77 -6.68 12.60
N ASP A 849 13.01 -6.26 12.88
CA ASP A 849 13.51 -6.16 14.25
C ASP A 849 12.68 -5.17 15.11
N ILE A 850 12.12 -4.11 14.49
CA ILE A 850 11.28 -3.11 15.19
C ILE A 850 9.93 -3.73 15.59
N SER A 851 9.27 -4.42 14.67
CA SER A 851 7.99 -5.09 14.95
C SER A 851 8.15 -6.27 15.92
N THR A 852 9.30 -6.96 15.91
CA THR A 852 9.62 -8.01 16.88
C THR A 852 9.75 -7.45 18.30
N ARG A 853 10.35 -6.25 18.47
CA ARG A 853 10.39 -5.54 19.77
C ARG A 853 9.00 -5.17 20.27
N ILE A 854 8.16 -4.61 19.40
CA ILE A 854 6.77 -4.28 19.74
C ILE A 854 6.01 -5.56 20.14
N GLN A 855 6.20 -6.67 19.43
CA GLN A 855 5.58 -7.94 19.77
C GLN A 855 6.05 -8.50 21.11
N TYR A 856 7.36 -8.43 21.42
CA TYR A 856 7.89 -8.84 22.72
C TYR A 856 7.27 -8.02 23.86
N SER A 857 7.16 -6.69 23.70
CA SER A 857 6.52 -5.81 24.70
C SER A 857 5.02 -6.11 24.90
N ARG A 858 4.37 -6.69 23.89
CA ARG A 858 2.95 -7.09 23.90
C ARG A 858 2.76 -8.58 24.19
N SER A 859 3.82 -9.30 24.54
CA SER A 859 3.74 -10.73 24.80
C SER A 859 2.75 -11.02 25.95
N LYS A 860 1.97 -12.09 25.80
CA LYS A 860 0.98 -12.50 26.79
C LYS A 860 1.68 -13.37 27.83
N THR A 861 1.80 -12.90 29.06
CA THR A 861 2.23 -13.72 30.19
C THR A 861 1.16 -14.79 30.47
N LEU A 862 1.58 -16.05 30.61
CA LEU A 862 0.72 -17.14 31.05
C LEU A 862 0.40 -17.02 32.55
N ARG A 863 -0.49 -17.88 33.06
CA ARG A 863 -0.86 -17.88 34.48
C ARG A 863 0.40 -18.04 35.36
N SER A 864 0.36 -17.49 36.58
CA SER A 864 1.51 -17.37 37.49
C SER A 864 2.24 -18.67 37.84
N GLU A 865 1.60 -19.83 37.62
CA GLU A 865 2.14 -21.17 37.87
C GLU A 865 2.95 -21.72 36.68
N SER A 866 2.81 -21.14 35.49
CA SER A 866 3.53 -21.53 34.28
C SER A 866 4.89 -20.82 34.21
N LYS A 867 5.91 -21.44 34.81
CA LYS A 867 7.27 -20.90 34.88
C LYS A 867 8.28 -21.71 34.07
N ILE A 868 9.28 -21.00 33.54
CA ILE A 868 10.51 -21.60 33.02
C ILE A 868 11.50 -21.65 34.17
N THR A 869 11.95 -22.85 34.53
CA THR A 869 12.95 -23.04 35.59
C THR A 869 14.33 -22.90 35.00
N VAL A 870 15.20 -22.16 35.68
CA VAL A 870 16.58 -21.91 35.26
C VAL A 870 17.52 -22.52 36.29
N SER A 871 18.44 -23.37 35.84
CA SER A 871 19.49 -23.93 36.69
C SER A 871 20.87 -23.73 36.10
N TYR A 872 21.86 -23.68 36.99
CA TYR A 872 23.26 -23.40 36.66
C TYR A 872 24.13 -24.57 37.10
N SER A 873 25.10 -24.94 36.29
CA SER A 873 26.14 -25.90 36.67
C SER A 873 27.48 -25.53 36.05
N ASN A 874 28.52 -25.65 36.87
CA ASN A 874 29.93 -25.52 36.47
C ASN A 874 30.54 -26.89 36.13
N ILE A 875 29.75 -27.97 36.21
CA ILE A 875 30.21 -29.35 35.98
C ILE A 875 29.54 -29.85 34.70
N ILE A 876 30.25 -29.76 33.58
CA ILE A 876 29.79 -30.26 32.26
C ILE A 876 29.84 -31.80 32.21
N ASN A 877 30.80 -32.41 32.91
CA ASN A 877 30.96 -33.86 33.09
C ASN A 877 31.85 -34.10 34.33
N GLU A 878 31.69 -35.20 35.04
CA GLU A 878 32.61 -35.63 36.12
C GLU A 878 34.09 -35.67 35.68
N LYS A 879 34.35 -35.80 34.37
CA LYS A 879 35.71 -35.75 33.76
C LYS A 879 36.20 -34.35 33.36
N MET A 880 35.40 -33.30 33.49
CA MET A 880 35.70 -31.91 33.09
C MET A 880 35.51 -30.91 34.24
N GLN A 881 36.02 -31.25 35.44
CA GLN A 881 35.92 -30.40 36.64
C GLN A 881 36.82 -29.14 36.63
N HIS A 882 37.58 -28.88 35.56
CA HIS A 882 38.53 -27.76 35.44
C HIS A 882 38.36 -26.93 34.16
N SER A 883 37.12 -26.77 33.69
CA SER A 883 36.86 -25.99 32.48
C SER A 883 36.37 -24.59 32.86
N ASP A 884 36.92 -23.52 32.26
CA ASP A 884 36.51 -22.10 32.46
C ASP A 884 35.10 -21.79 31.90
N PHE A 885 34.25 -22.81 31.84
CA PHE A 885 32.93 -22.79 31.23
C PHE A 885 31.87 -23.15 32.24
N ARG A 886 30.68 -22.58 32.05
CA ARG A 886 29.45 -22.91 32.77
C ARG A 886 28.33 -23.11 31.77
N TYR A 887 27.30 -23.85 32.14
CA TYR A 887 26.08 -23.89 31.33
C TYR A 887 24.85 -23.54 32.16
N VAL A 888 23.90 -22.95 31.46
CA VAL A 888 22.58 -22.57 31.95
C VAL A 888 21.58 -23.49 31.29
N THR A 889 20.69 -24.04 32.10
CA THR A 889 19.62 -24.93 31.63
C THR A 889 18.29 -24.23 31.80
N HIS A 890 17.55 -24.06 30.70
CA HIS A 890 16.16 -23.63 30.73
C HIS A 890 15.25 -24.85 30.59
N VAL A 891 14.45 -25.09 31.62
CA VAL A 891 13.50 -26.20 31.67
C VAL A 891 12.08 -25.66 31.51
N ILE A 892 11.42 -26.13 30.46
CA ILE A 892 10.01 -25.85 30.17
C ILE A 892 9.20 -27.10 30.55
N GLU A 893 8.38 -26.98 31.58
CA GLU A 893 7.43 -28.02 31.99
C GLU A 893 6.01 -27.54 31.73
N LEU A 894 5.30 -28.22 30.83
CA LEU A 894 3.92 -27.83 30.47
C LEU A 894 2.86 -28.53 31.32
N SER A 895 3.25 -29.30 32.34
CA SER A 895 2.32 -29.89 33.30
C SER A 895 1.46 -28.83 34.00
N SER A 896 1.99 -27.61 34.18
CA SER A 896 1.29 -26.46 34.76
C SER A 896 0.61 -25.53 33.73
N VAL A 897 0.66 -25.84 32.44
CA VAL A 897 0.02 -25.06 31.37
C VAL A 897 -1.33 -25.70 30.99
N SER A 898 -2.38 -24.89 30.84
CA SER A 898 -3.71 -25.40 30.51
C SER A 898 -3.73 -26.05 29.12
N GLU A 899 -4.58 -27.07 28.90
CA GLU A 899 -4.73 -27.71 27.58
C GLU A 899 -5.15 -26.72 26.47
N ILE A 900 -5.87 -25.66 26.83
CA ILE A 900 -6.26 -24.59 25.92
C ILE A 900 -5.02 -23.78 25.50
N ASP A 901 -4.18 -23.38 26.47
CA ASP A 901 -2.97 -22.62 26.19
C ASP A 901 -1.91 -23.48 25.45
N LYS A 902 -1.84 -24.80 25.71
CA LYS A 902 -0.97 -25.73 24.96
C LYS A 902 -1.28 -25.73 23.46
N LYS A 903 -2.56 -25.67 23.09
CA LYS A 903 -2.99 -25.56 21.68
C LYS A 903 -2.63 -24.22 21.04
N GLU A 904 -2.24 -23.20 21.81
CA GLU A 904 -1.74 -21.93 21.27
C GLU A 904 -0.23 -21.96 20.97
N ILE A 905 0.51 -22.99 21.40
CA ILE A 905 1.96 -23.07 21.28
C ILE A 905 2.35 -23.84 20.00
N GLY A 906 2.99 -23.13 19.07
CA GLY A 906 3.58 -23.68 17.84
C GLY A 906 5.10 -23.83 17.87
N GLY A 907 5.79 -23.13 18.78
CA GLY A 907 7.25 -23.12 18.78
C GLY A 907 7.91 -22.40 19.95
N LEU A 908 9.22 -22.20 19.81
CA LEU A 908 10.08 -21.47 20.72
C LEU A 908 10.76 -20.31 19.97
N ARG A 909 10.93 -19.17 20.65
CA ARG A 909 11.72 -18.02 20.16
C ARG A 909 12.66 -17.55 21.27
N PHE A 910 13.88 -17.21 20.89
CA PHE A 910 14.96 -16.94 21.83
C PHE A 910 15.34 -15.46 21.76
N PHE A 911 15.56 -14.84 22.91
CA PHE A 911 15.85 -13.42 23.02
C PHE A 911 17.07 -13.20 23.92
N MET A 912 17.91 -12.25 23.55
CA MET A 912 19.00 -11.80 24.43
C MET A 912 19.23 -10.30 24.29
N THR A 913 19.84 -9.70 25.31
CA THR A 913 20.29 -8.31 25.26
C THR A 913 21.42 -8.16 24.25
N LYS A 914 21.29 -7.21 23.32
CA LYS A 914 22.30 -6.98 22.27
C LYS A 914 23.58 -6.41 22.89
N LEU A 915 24.75 -6.85 22.42
CA LEU A 915 26.02 -6.32 22.94
C LEU A 915 26.12 -4.80 22.78
N GLY A 916 26.38 -4.08 23.88
CA GLY A 916 26.54 -2.62 23.91
C GLY A 916 25.23 -1.82 23.88
N VAL A 917 24.06 -2.49 23.92
CA VAL A 917 22.74 -1.84 23.92
C VAL A 917 21.85 -2.55 24.94
N ASP A 918 21.25 -1.80 25.87
CA ASP A 918 20.37 -2.33 26.93
C ASP A 918 18.97 -2.73 26.39
N GLU A 919 18.95 -3.41 25.23
CA GLU A 919 17.74 -3.76 24.49
C GLU A 919 17.74 -5.26 24.12
N LEU A 920 16.63 -5.94 24.46
CA LEU A 920 16.36 -7.32 24.05
C LEU A 920 16.12 -7.42 22.54
N SER A 921 16.75 -8.41 21.91
CA SER A 921 16.65 -8.71 20.48
C SER A 921 16.47 -10.22 20.28
N GLU A 922 15.73 -10.61 19.25
CA GLU A 922 15.55 -12.02 18.91
C GLU A 922 16.84 -12.61 18.33
N ILE A 923 17.18 -13.80 18.80
CA ILE A 923 18.26 -14.61 18.24
C ILE A 923 17.76 -15.36 17.01
N LYS A 924 18.46 -15.18 15.89
CA LYS A 924 18.19 -15.85 14.61
C LYS A 924 19.19 -16.99 14.42
N PHE A 925 18.66 -18.19 14.26
CA PHE A 925 19.45 -19.40 14.03
C PHE A 925 19.37 -19.80 12.58
N TYR A 926 20.50 -20.23 12.01
CA TYR A 926 20.61 -20.60 10.60
C TYR A 926 21.26 -21.97 10.45
N ASN A 927 20.77 -22.79 9.52
CA ASN A 927 21.29 -24.14 9.28
C ASN A 927 22.64 -24.14 8.54
N ALA A 928 22.95 -23.08 7.79
CA ALA A 928 24.21 -22.96 7.05
C ALA A 928 24.55 -21.49 6.77
N LEU A 929 25.83 -21.23 6.51
CA LEU A 929 26.29 -19.99 5.89
C LEU A 929 26.48 -20.21 4.38
N ARG A 930 26.05 -19.24 3.57
CA ARG A 930 26.39 -19.20 2.14
C ARG A 930 27.31 -18.03 1.87
N GLY A 931 28.62 -18.29 1.88
CA GLY A 931 29.64 -17.25 1.95
C GLY A 931 29.80 -16.74 3.39
N ASN A 932 29.92 -15.42 3.57
CA ASN A 932 30.16 -14.80 4.89
C ASN A 932 28.88 -14.28 5.57
N SER A 933 27.69 -14.59 5.07
CA SER A 933 26.43 -14.07 5.64
C SER A 933 25.31 -15.12 5.59
N PRO A 934 24.45 -15.15 6.63
CA PRO A 934 23.27 -16.01 6.65
C PRO A 934 22.20 -15.51 5.65
N ARG A 935 21.31 -16.40 5.23
CA ARG A 935 20.11 -16.05 4.44
C ARG A 935 18.87 -16.45 5.23
N GLU A 936 17.81 -15.65 5.13
CA GLU A 936 16.55 -15.93 5.82
C GLU A 936 15.93 -17.30 5.43
N ASN A 937 16.16 -17.77 4.21
CA ASN A 937 15.69 -19.10 3.78
C ASN A 937 16.40 -20.26 4.49
N ASP A 938 17.59 -20.01 5.05
CA ASP A 938 18.34 -20.98 5.84
C ASP A 938 18.00 -20.88 7.35
N ARG A 939 17.03 -20.02 7.73
CA ARG A 939 16.61 -19.82 9.13
C ARG A 939 15.99 -21.10 9.68
N GLU A 940 16.52 -21.53 10.83
CA GLU A 940 15.97 -22.63 11.60
C GLU A 940 14.83 -22.12 12.49
N LEU A 941 13.69 -22.81 12.43
CA LEU A 941 12.55 -22.57 13.31
C LEU A 941 12.45 -23.70 14.33
N PHE A 942 12.27 -23.33 15.59
CA PHE A 942 12.19 -24.30 16.68
C PHE A 942 10.73 -24.63 16.96
N TYR A 943 10.28 -25.74 16.40
CA TYR A 943 8.95 -26.28 16.59
C TYR A 943 8.82 -26.90 17.98
N TYR A 944 7.71 -26.61 18.65
CA TYR A 944 7.40 -27.26 19.91
C TYR A 944 6.90 -28.68 19.64
N ARG A 945 7.39 -29.67 20.40
CA ARG A 945 6.88 -31.04 20.34
C ARG A 945 6.12 -31.39 21.62
N SER A 946 4.83 -31.67 21.50
CA SER A 946 3.97 -31.99 22.64
C SER A 946 4.15 -33.41 23.17
N ASP A 947 4.93 -34.26 22.49
CA ASP A 947 5.25 -35.62 22.91
C ASP A 947 6.24 -35.65 24.08
N SER A 948 6.94 -34.53 24.33
CA SER A 948 7.83 -34.38 25.48
C SER A 948 7.19 -33.51 26.57
N PRO A 949 6.84 -34.07 27.75
CA PRO A 949 6.24 -33.30 28.85
C PRO A 949 7.21 -32.26 29.44
N LYS A 950 8.50 -32.43 29.17
CA LYS A 950 9.59 -31.58 29.62
C LYS A 950 10.52 -31.29 28.46
N THR A 951 10.83 -30.03 28.25
CA THR A 951 11.75 -29.57 27.20
C THR A 951 12.91 -28.84 27.87
N THR A 952 14.14 -29.24 27.55
CA THR A 952 15.36 -28.70 28.14
C THR A 952 16.22 -28.02 27.08
N ILE A 953 16.69 -26.82 27.37
CA ILE A 953 17.56 -26.01 26.51
C ILE A 953 18.85 -25.75 27.28
N TYR A 954 19.99 -25.96 26.64
CA TYR A 954 21.32 -25.74 27.23
C TYR A 954 22.03 -24.57 26.55
N ILE A 955 22.63 -23.70 27.35
CA ILE A 955 23.37 -22.54 26.87
C ILE A 955 24.69 -22.47 27.62
N TYR A 956 25.80 -22.48 26.90
CA TYR A 956 27.14 -22.50 27.46
C TYR A 956 27.75 -21.10 27.46
N PHE A 957 28.42 -20.73 28.52
CA PHE A 957 29.09 -19.45 28.74
C PHE A 957 30.52 -19.69 29.25
N TYR A 958 31.38 -18.68 29.19
CA TYR A 958 32.56 -18.68 30.05
C TYR A 958 32.15 -18.30 31.48
N ILE A 959 32.96 -18.68 32.47
CA ILE A 959 32.71 -18.32 33.87
C ILE A 959 32.75 -16.79 34.04
N GLU A 960 33.74 -16.12 33.45
CA GLU A 960 33.93 -14.67 33.58
C GLU A 960 33.28 -13.83 32.46
N ASP A 961 32.81 -14.47 31.38
CA ASP A 961 32.19 -13.77 30.24
C ASP A 961 30.68 -14.05 30.19
N PRO A 962 29.81 -13.02 30.29
CA PRO A 962 28.37 -13.18 30.17
C PRO A 962 27.90 -13.50 28.74
N ARG A 963 28.80 -13.54 27.74
CA ARG A 963 28.44 -13.85 26.35
C ARG A 963 28.24 -15.36 26.15
N ALA A 964 27.04 -15.73 25.72
CA ALA A 964 26.72 -17.11 25.33
C ALA A 964 27.61 -17.58 24.17
N LEU A 965 28.15 -18.80 24.27
CA LEU A 965 29.10 -19.39 23.34
C LEU A 965 28.44 -20.42 22.43
N LEU A 966 27.68 -21.32 23.04
CA LEU A 966 27.06 -22.45 22.38
C LEU A 966 25.62 -22.56 22.87
N PHE A 967 24.72 -22.77 21.92
CA PHE A 967 23.32 -23.04 22.17
C PHE A 967 23.01 -24.47 21.76
N CYS A 968 22.32 -25.22 22.62
CA CYS A 968 22.04 -26.63 22.41
C CYS A 968 20.57 -26.96 22.66
N TYR A 969 19.92 -27.50 21.64
CA TYR A 969 18.51 -27.89 21.70
C TYR A 969 18.20 -29.01 20.69
N MET A 970 17.47 -30.04 21.12
CA MET A 970 17.05 -31.19 20.27
C MET A 970 18.21 -31.81 19.45
N ASN A 971 19.35 -32.07 20.10
CA ASN A 971 20.57 -32.60 19.47
C ASN A 971 21.15 -31.71 18.35
N LYS A 972 20.71 -30.46 18.24
CA LYS A 972 21.31 -29.44 17.37
C LYS A 972 22.07 -28.44 18.22
N SER A 973 23.33 -28.23 17.87
CA SER A 973 24.14 -27.19 18.48
C SER A 973 24.33 -26.02 17.52
N PHE A 974 24.41 -24.81 18.05
CA PHE A 974 24.58 -23.59 17.29
C PHE A 974 25.65 -22.73 17.95
N LYS A 975 26.46 -22.06 17.12
CA LYS A 975 27.49 -21.10 17.56
C LYS A 975 27.25 -19.73 16.93
N ARG A 976 27.75 -18.67 17.57
CA ARG A 976 27.68 -17.31 17.02
C ARG A 976 28.44 -17.21 15.69
N ILE A 977 27.93 -16.40 14.77
CA ILE A 977 28.59 -16.13 13.48
C ILE A 977 29.77 -15.16 13.65
N SER A 978 29.65 -14.18 14.56
CA SER A 978 30.68 -13.17 14.81
C SER A 978 30.74 -12.80 16.29
N GLU A 979 31.93 -12.41 16.78
CA GLU A 979 32.10 -11.90 18.13
C GLU A 979 31.39 -10.55 18.38
N GLN A 980 31.19 -9.77 17.31
CA GLN A 980 30.53 -8.46 17.35
C GLN A 980 29.01 -8.55 17.25
N ASN A 981 28.47 -9.71 16.85
CA ASN A 981 27.04 -9.94 16.69
C ASN A 981 26.60 -11.16 17.52
N ASN A 982 25.93 -10.91 18.64
CA ASN A 982 25.42 -11.97 19.50
C ASN A 982 24.04 -12.51 19.10
N ILE A 983 23.35 -11.93 18.13
CA ILE A 983 21.97 -12.32 17.78
C ILE A 983 21.86 -13.22 16.54
N GLU A 984 22.97 -13.52 15.85
CA GLU A 984 22.96 -14.43 14.70
C GLU A 984 23.85 -15.64 14.91
N TRP A 985 23.26 -16.82 14.75
CA TRP A 985 23.86 -18.11 15.11
C TRP A 985 23.75 -19.10 13.96
N VAL A 986 24.79 -19.90 13.75
CA VAL A 986 24.82 -20.95 12.73
C VAL A 986 24.95 -22.33 13.36
N TYR A 987 24.28 -23.30 12.77
CA TYR A 987 24.39 -24.71 13.12
C TYR A 987 25.84 -25.19 13.13
N ASN A 988 26.21 -25.92 14.16
CA ASN A 988 27.53 -26.50 14.34
C ASN A 988 27.45 -28.03 14.30
N GLY A 989 27.68 -28.61 13.12
CA GLY A 989 27.60 -30.06 12.93
C GLY A 989 28.64 -30.88 13.70
N ASP A 990 29.70 -30.24 14.19
CA ASP A 990 30.80 -30.91 14.88
C ASP A 990 30.50 -31.21 16.35
N ILE A 991 29.46 -30.57 16.91
CA ILE A 991 29.10 -30.70 18.33
C ILE A 991 27.70 -31.30 18.45
N LYS A 992 27.62 -32.46 19.12
CA LYS A 992 26.35 -33.08 19.52
C LYS A 992 25.93 -32.57 20.89
N CYS A 993 24.65 -32.25 21.04
CA CYS A 993 24.10 -31.91 22.36
C CYS A 993 23.77 -33.20 23.09
N TYR A 994 24.31 -33.37 24.29
CA TYR A 994 24.08 -34.54 25.14
C TYR A 994 22.88 -34.33 26.07
#